data_AF-A0A9N9SVI5-F1
#
_entry.id   AF-A0A9N9SVI5-F1
#
_cell.length_a   1.000
_cell.length_b   1.000
_cell.length_c   1.000
_cell.angle_alpha   90.00
_cell.angle_beta   90.00
_cell.angle_gamma   90.00
#
_symmetry.space_group_name_H-M   'P 1'
#
loop_
_entity.id
_entity.type
_entity.pdbx_description
1 polymer ?
#
loop_
_entity_poly.entity_id
_entity_poly.type
_entity_poly.pdbx_seq_one_letter_code
_entity_poly.pdbx_strand_id
1 'polypeptide(L)'
;MISSIDAIGRNRIRVKCKDYKTANNLIKNKTLEIFRLNNLDLYIPKFILHRQGVIRDIDADLSEEYIKNRIKQYDSHCIFEIANVKRITRKVEKNVNEEKIVEYVPTKSCIVTFKSQTLPKYIVINKVIKEVEIYKQKVLLCFNCLRYGHLGNQCRSQPRCNRCQETHNSKDCTKVDFEHDISIERPGWTFLLILAGTATTIGLSLPVGYNIGVLNTPAMDISIERPGWTFLLILAGTATTIGLSLPVGYNIGVVNTPAQVIKEFCRNIITEKFGNTPSIIQLELIWSSIVSIFLVGAAIGSLGGSVLADKIGRKGVLAVCSGLAALSAVLFFISRPVMSIELLFIGRLLVGFSSGLTTTVVPMYLTELAPIHLRGSTGVLCPLGVTIGVLLGQIMSMHDILGNSDYWPHCLAAYVIPVIICAFALPLLPESPKYLFVIKKDQHKAFQQLNRLRNSKQAAVNLEILKLKKEQQDNEKNTRVGWSIGKVLVDRSLLLPLLLVCSLQAGQQLSGINAVFYYSTAIFKAAGLSDRASELGTIGSGLCNNFMAILSDSYAWVPYLSIIGVQGYILCYGFGLGPIPYFIGSELFEVGPRSSAMALGSMFSWGANLIVSLTFPLMQMYLGTASFFIFALVAFGLFVFTRFYLPETRGKDITEVVELCNKGLSSKPLRRNVPENQRINTSENVGYVLQKSYTSRLTLTTKCT
;
A
#
# COMPACT_ATOMS: atom_id res chain seq x y z
N MET A 1 -17.93 -10.20 -52.00
CA MET A 1 -17.30 -9.21 -51.09
C MET A 1 -16.00 -8.68 -51.69
N ILE A 2 -15.11 -9.56 -52.14
CA ILE A 2 -13.93 -9.21 -52.95
C ILE A 2 -14.37 -9.02 -54.42
N SER A 3 -13.81 -8.02 -55.13
CA SER A 3 -14.11 -7.71 -56.54
C SER A 3 -13.10 -8.34 -57.50
N SER A 4 -11.81 -8.35 -57.19
CA SER A 4 -10.80 -9.15 -57.91
C SER A 4 -9.63 -9.48 -57.00
N ILE A 5 -8.91 -10.55 -57.34
CA ILE A 5 -7.66 -10.96 -56.69
C ILE A 5 -6.59 -11.04 -57.79
N ASP A 6 -5.58 -10.17 -57.73
CA ASP A 6 -4.57 -10.05 -58.77
C ASP A 6 -3.19 -10.39 -58.17
N ALA A 7 -2.39 -11.26 -58.80
CA ALA A 7 -1.00 -11.49 -58.35
C ALA A 7 -0.11 -10.29 -58.75
N ILE A 8 0.61 -9.71 -57.78
CA ILE A 8 1.51 -8.54 -58.03
C ILE A 8 2.99 -8.94 -57.99
N GLY A 9 3.33 -10.18 -57.64
CA GLY A 9 4.71 -10.67 -57.61
C GLY A 9 4.85 -11.98 -56.84
N ARG A 10 6.08 -12.46 -56.65
CA ARG A 10 6.35 -13.63 -55.79
C ARG A 10 5.80 -13.35 -54.41
N ASN A 11 4.86 -14.19 -53.99
CA ASN A 11 4.20 -14.13 -52.70
C ASN A 11 3.41 -12.86 -52.42
N ARG A 12 3.01 -12.05 -53.42
CA ARG A 12 2.20 -10.83 -53.20
C ARG A 12 0.89 -10.86 -53.96
N ILE A 13 -0.22 -10.70 -53.23
CA ILE A 13 -1.58 -10.76 -53.77
C ILE A 13 -2.30 -9.43 -53.54
N ARG A 14 -2.79 -8.81 -54.62
CA ARG A 14 -3.71 -7.68 -54.59
C ARG A 14 -5.11 -8.20 -54.31
N VAL A 15 -5.80 -7.62 -53.34
CA VAL A 15 -7.23 -7.89 -53.15
C VAL A 15 -8.00 -6.59 -53.33
N LYS A 16 -8.78 -6.49 -54.40
CA LYS A 16 -9.73 -5.38 -54.59
C LYS A 16 -11.04 -5.75 -53.89
N CYS A 17 -11.56 -4.85 -53.05
CA CYS A 17 -12.83 -5.05 -52.35
C CYS A 17 -13.92 -4.19 -52.99
N LYS A 18 -15.18 -4.63 -52.91
CA LYS A 18 -16.32 -3.86 -53.42
C LYS A 18 -16.59 -2.60 -52.57
N ASP A 19 -16.46 -2.69 -51.25
CA ASP A 19 -16.72 -1.60 -50.30
C ASP A 19 -15.62 -1.45 -49.23
N TYR A 20 -15.47 -0.26 -48.66
CA TYR A 20 -14.52 0.02 -47.57
C TYR A 20 -14.79 -0.80 -46.30
N LYS A 21 -16.07 -1.13 -46.02
CA LYS A 21 -16.45 -1.99 -44.88
C LYS A 21 -15.89 -3.39 -45.05
N THR A 22 -15.95 -3.94 -46.26
CA THR A 22 -15.38 -5.23 -46.60
C THR A 22 -13.86 -5.22 -46.50
N ALA A 23 -13.20 -4.16 -46.99
CA ALA A 23 -11.75 -4.00 -46.89
C ALA A 23 -11.27 -3.92 -45.42
N ASN A 24 -11.98 -3.17 -44.58
CA ASN A 24 -11.68 -3.06 -43.15
C ASN A 24 -11.91 -4.38 -42.39
N ASN A 25 -12.94 -5.16 -42.76
CA ASN A 25 -13.20 -6.46 -42.15
C ASN A 25 -12.16 -7.52 -42.56
N LEU A 26 -11.64 -7.46 -43.79
CA LEU A 26 -10.55 -8.35 -44.23
C LEU A 26 -9.29 -8.17 -43.38
N ILE A 27 -9.00 -6.94 -42.93
CA ILE A 27 -7.84 -6.63 -42.08
C ILE A 27 -8.07 -7.05 -40.61
N LYS A 28 -9.31 -7.06 -40.13
CA LYS A 28 -9.61 -7.40 -38.73
C LYS A 28 -9.71 -8.90 -38.46
N ASN A 29 -9.94 -9.72 -39.49
CA ASN A 29 -10.18 -11.16 -39.33
C ASN A 29 -8.87 -11.98 -39.30
N LYS A 30 -8.94 -13.18 -38.67
CA LYS A 30 -7.94 -14.27 -38.72
C LYS A 30 -7.51 -14.68 -40.13
N THR A 31 -8.21 -14.21 -41.16
CA THR A 31 -7.87 -14.43 -42.57
C THR A 31 -6.47 -13.92 -42.92
N LEU A 32 -6.01 -12.81 -42.32
CA LEU A 32 -4.63 -12.34 -42.49
C LEU A 32 -3.57 -13.31 -41.92
N GLU A 33 -3.90 -14.03 -40.85
CA GLU A 33 -3.01 -15.07 -40.31
C GLU A 33 -2.91 -16.26 -41.27
N ILE A 34 -4.01 -16.65 -41.92
CA ILE A 34 -4.02 -17.73 -42.91
C ILE A 34 -3.14 -17.39 -44.12
N PHE A 35 -3.17 -16.14 -44.60
CA PHE A 35 -2.29 -15.71 -45.69
C PHE A 35 -0.82 -15.63 -45.26
N ARG A 36 -0.53 -15.16 -44.04
CA ARG A 36 0.83 -15.16 -43.47
C ARG A 36 1.39 -16.55 -43.25
N LEU A 37 0.59 -17.51 -42.78
CA LEU A 37 0.97 -18.92 -42.61
C LEU A 37 1.37 -19.58 -43.94
N ASN A 38 0.79 -19.12 -45.05
CA ASN A 38 1.11 -19.60 -46.40
C ASN A 38 2.15 -18.73 -47.12
N ASN A 39 2.89 -17.87 -46.40
CA ASN A 39 3.92 -17.00 -46.97
C ASN A 39 3.39 -16.02 -48.05
N LEU A 40 2.13 -15.56 -47.96
CA LEU A 40 1.51 -14.63 -48.91
C LEU A 40 1.26 -13.25 -48.27
N ASP A 41 1.86 -12.21 -48.87
CA ASP A 41 1.69 -10.79 -48.52
C ASP A 41 0.48 -10.19 -49.24
N LEU A 42 -0.54 -9.81 -48.47
CA LEU A 42 -1.80 -9.30 -48.99
C LEU A 42 -1.76 -7.76 -49.09
N TYR A 43 -1.89 -7.24 -50.30
CA TYR A 43 -1.90 -5.81 -50.61
C TYR A 43 -3.31 -5.32 -50.93
N ILE A 44 -3.84 -4.43 -50.09
CA ILE A 44 -5.12 -3.72 -50.32
C ILE A 44 -4.80 -2.28 -50.76
N PRO A 45 -5.36 -1.79 -51.89
CA PRO A 45 -5.09 -0.45 -52.39
C PRO A 45 -5.34 0.66 -51.35
N LYS A 46 -4.42 1.63 -51.27
CA LYS A 46 -4.33 2.69 -50.25
C LYS A 46 -5.62 3.53 -50.06
N PHE A 47 -6.47 3.64 -51.09
CA PHE A 47 -7.63 4.55 -51.11
C PHE A 47 -8.98 3.91 -50.75
N ILE A 48 -9.03 2.61 -50.45
CA ILE A 48 -10.28 1.91 -50.10
C ILE A 48 -10.48 1.83 -48.57
N LEU A 49 -9.45 2.16 -47.78
CA LEU A 49 -9.51 2.04 -46.32
C LEU A 49 -9.98 3.35 -45.67
N HIS A 50 -11.05 3.24 -44.88
CA HIS A 50 -11.55 4.35 -44.08
C HIS A 50 -11.19 4.13 -42.60
N ARG A 51 -10.65 5.16 -41.94
CA ARG A 51 -10.36 5.22 -40.51
C ARG A 51 -11.17 6.33 -39.87
N GLN A 52 -11.77 6.08 -38.72
CA GLN A 52 -12.58 7.05 -38.00
C GLN A 52 -11.81 7.58 -36.80
N GLY A 53 -11.74 8.91 -36.70
CA GLY A 53 -11.17 9.61 -35.56
C GLY A 53 -12.16 10.59 -34.94
N VAL A 54 -11.93 10.99 -33.70
CA VAL A 54 -12.69 12.03 -32.99
C VAL A 54 -11.79 13.24 -32.81
N ILE A 55 -12.36 14.40 -33.10
CA ILE A 55 -11.76 15.70 -32.82
C ILE A 55 -12.65 16.45 -31.83
N ARG A 56 -12.00 17.07 -30.83
CA ARG A 56 -12.66 17.75 -29.71
C ARG A 56 -12.44 19.28 -29.78
N ASP A 57 -13.24 20.00 -29.00
CA ASP A 57 -13.21 21.46 -28.87
C ASP A 57 -13.45 22.19 -30.19
N ILE A 58 -14.55 21.84 -30.86
CA ILE A 58 -15.09 22.55 -32.02
C ILE A 58 -16.39 23.23 -31.61
N ASP A 59 -16.50 24.53 -31.87
CA ASP A 59 -17.70 25.31 -31.56
C ASP A 59 -18.96 24.64 -32.09
N ALA A 60 -20.01 24.59 -31.26
CA ALA A 60 -21.23 23.86 -31.52
C ALA A 60 -21.99 24.41 -32.74
N ASP A 61 -21.82 25.69 -33.04
CA ASP A 61 -22.52 26.43 -34.08
C ASP A 61 -21.91 26.22 -35.49
N LEU A 62 -20.72 25.62 -35.57
CA LEU A 62 -20.06 25.36 -36.86
C LEU A 62 -20.71 24.17 -37.59
N SER A 63 -21.07 24.36 -38.86
CA SER A 63 -21.64 23.30 -39.70
C SER A 63 -20.61 22.20 -40.03
N GLU A 64 -21.09 20.98 -40.21
CA GLU A 64 -20.24 19.81 -40.54
C GLU A 64 -19.48 20.01 -41.85
N GLU A 65 -20.11 20.67 -42.82
CA GLU A 65 -19.54 20.97 -44.13
C GLU A 65 -18.44 22.04 -44.06
N TYR A 66 -18.62 23.05 -43.21
CA TYR A 66 -17.58 24.05 -42.93
C TYR A 66 -16.33 23.40 -42.33
N ILE A 67 -16.50 22.49 -41.37
CA ILE A 67 -15.39 21.76 -40.74
C ILE A 67 -14.66 20.90 -41.78
N LYS A 68 -15.42 20.16 -42.61
CA LYS A 68 -14.86 19.28 -43.65
C LYS A 68 -13.93 20.03 -44.60
N ASN A 69 -14.31 21.23 -45.04
CA ASN A 69 -13.57 22.02 -46.02
C ASN A 69 -12.32 22.72 -45.44
N ARG A 70 -12.14 22.72 -44.12
CA ARG A 70 -11.11 23.51 -43.43
C ARG A 70 -10.04 22.70 -42.72
N ILE A 71 -10.19 21.38 -42.70
CA ILE A 71 -9.17 20.46 -42.23
C ILE A 71 -8.04 20.39 -43.26
N LYS A 72 -6.81 20.65 -42.82
CA LYS A 72 -5.58 20.53 -43.60
C LYS A 72 -4.63 19.51 -42.96
N GLN A 73 -3.74 18.97 -43.79
CA GLN A 73 -2.72 18.02 -43.38
C GLN A 73 -1.66 18.72 -42.50
N TYR A 74 -1.33 18.10 -41.37
CA TYR A 74 -0.25 18.56 -40.48
C TYR A 74 1.02 17.73 -40.67
N ASP A 75 0.89 16.40 -40.77
CA ASP A 75 2.01 15.46 -40.84
C ASP A 75 2.29 15.05 -42.29
N SER A 76 3.53 15.21 -42.75
CA SER A 76 3.98 14.83 -44.08
C SER A 76 3.97 13.31 -44.32
N HIS A 77 3.97 12.50 -43.25
CA HIS A 77 4.04 11.04 -43.34
C HIS A 77 2.67 10.35 -43.48
N CYS A 78 1.55 11.07 -43.34
CA CYS A 78 0.20 10.51 -43.43
C CYS A 78 -0.67 11.32 -44.41
N ILE A 79 -0.73 10.88 -45.67
CA ILE A 79 -1.62 11.45 -46.70
C ILE A 79 -3.03 10.91 -46.49
N PHE A 80 -4.01 11.81 -46.35
CA PHE A 80 -5.42 11.45 -46.16
C PHE A 80 -6.37 12.35 -46.96
N GLU A 81 -7.53 11.81 -47.31
CA GLU A 81 -8.67 12.56 -47.86
C GLU A 81 -9.87 12.43 -46.88
N ILE A 82 -10.70 13.45 -46.74
CA ILE A 82 -11.82 13.44 -45.79
C ILE A 82 -13.08 12.91 -46.48
N ALA A 83 -13.52 11.73 -46.09
CA ALA A 83 -14.76 11.15 -46.60
C ALA A 83 -15.99 11.86 -46.00
N ASN A 84 -16.03 12.00 -44.67
CA ASN A 84 -17.20 12.55 -43.96
C ASN A 84 -16.82 13.15 -42.60
N VAL A 85 -17.55 14.17 -42.17
CA VAL A 85 -17.51 14.75 -40.82
C VAL A 85 -18.92 14.66 -40.25
N LYS A 86 -19.07 14.10 -39.05
CA LYS A 86 -20.35 13.98 -38.36
C LYS A 86 -20.23 14.47 -36.93
N ARG A 87 -21.05 15.44 -36.53
CA ARG A 87 -21.08 15.96 -35.16
C ARG A 87 -21.77 14.97 -34.24
N ILE A 88 -21.20 14.80 -33.04
CA ILE A 88 -21.80 13.96 -32.01
C ILE A 88 -22.91 14.76 -31.36
N THR A 89 -24.12 14.19 -31.28
CA THR A 89 -25.26 14.77 -30.58
C THR A 89 -25.49 14.06 -29.25
N ARG A 90 -25.89 14.82 -28.24
CA ARG A 90 -26.28 14.33 -26.91
C ARG A 90 -27.80 14.34 -26.81
N LYS A 91 -28.37 13.20 -26.41
CA LYS A 91 -29.78 13.10 -26.04
C LYS A 91 -29.99 13.82 -24.70
N VAL A 92 -30.89 14.80 -24.66
CA VAL A 92 -31.33 15.51 -23.47
C VAL A 92 -32.83 15.27 -23.32
N GLU A 93 -33.24 14.75 -22.18
CA GLU A 93 -34.66 14.57 -21.86
C GLU A 93 -35.10 15.76 -21.01
N LYS A 94 -36.06 16.53 -21.52
CA LYS A 94 -36.71 17.61 -20.77
C LYS A 94 -38.12 17.18 -20.43
N ASN A 95 -38.49 17.31 -19.16
CA ASN A 95 -39.88 17.17 -18.73
C ASN A 95 -40.51 18.56 -18.83
N VAL A 96 -41.39 18.76 -19.80
CA VAL A 96 -42.17 19.98 -19.94
C VAL A 96 -43.63 19.55 -19.91
N ASN A 97 -44.41 20.08 -18.95
CA ASN A 97 -45.84 19.79 -18.77
C ASN A 97 -46.17 18.28 -18.70
N GLU A 98 -45.43 17.52 -17.87
CA GLU A 98 -45.59 16.07 -17.67
C GLU A 98 -45.34 15.18 -18.90
N GLU A 99 -45.04 15.75 -20.07
CA GLU A 99 -44.59 15.02 -21.25
C GLU A 99 -43.05 14.99 -21.34
N LYS A 100 -42.51 13.79 -21.65
CA LYS A 100 -41.07 13.57 -21.86
C LYS A 100 -40.71 13.93 -23.29
N ILE A 101 -40.12 15.10 -23.49
CA ILE A 101 -39.59 15.53 -24.79
C ILE A 101 -38.11 15.16 -24.87
N VAL A 102 -37.74 14.44 -25.93
CA VAL A 102 -36.37 14.07 -26.25
C VAL A 102 -35.78 15.07 -27.24
N GLU A 103 -34.79 15.84 -26.81
CA GLU A 103 -34.08 16.81 -27.65
C GLU A 103 -32.64 16.31 -27.93
N TYR A 104 -32.16 16.47 -29.16
CA TYR A 104 -30.78 16.12 -29.52
C TYR A 104 -29.93 17.37 -29.65
N VAL A 105 -29.07 17.62 -28.66
CA VAL A 105 -28.23 18.82 -28.60
C VAL A 105 -26.85 18.53 -29.20
N PRO A 106 -26.32 19.37 -30.11
CA PRO A 106 -24.98 19.20 -30.67
C PRO A 106 -23.89 19.35 -29.61
N THR A 107 -22.85 18.51 -29.67
CA THR A 107 -21.67 18.59 -28.77
C THR A 107 -20.48 19.26 -29.46
N LYS A 108 -19.44 19.58 -28.68
CA LYS A 108 -18.17 20.13 -29.17
C LYS A 108 -17.25 19.10 -29.84
N SER A 109 -17.74 17.90 -30.10
CA SER A 109 -16.95 16.79 -30.65
C SER A 109 -17.51 16.32 -31.99
N CYS A 110 -16.62 16.10 -32.95
CA CYS A 110 -16.95 15.62 -34.30
C CYS A 110 -16.18 14.33 -34.62
N ILE A 111 -16.86 13.40 -35.29
CA ILE A 111 -16.26 12.20 -35.87
C ILE A 111 -15.84 12.52 -37.29
N VAL A 112 -14.57 12.34 -37.61
CA VAL A 112 -14.03 12.51 -38.97
C VAL A 112 -13.66 11.15 -39.54
N THR A 113 -14.11 10.88 -40.75
CA THR A 113 -13.78 9.68 -41.50
C THR A 113 -12.70 10.01 -42.53
N PHE A 114 -11.51 9.49 -42.32
CA PHE A 114 -10.34 9.67 -43.18
C PHE A 114 -10.21 8.49 -44.14
N LYS A 115 -10.02 8.77 -45.43
CA LYS A 115 -9.54 7.78 -46.41
C LYS A 115 -8.03 7.69 -46.28
N SER A 116 -7.55 6.74 -45.47
CA SER A 116 -6.12 6.52 -45.21
C SER A 116 -5.89 5.13 -44.61
N GLN A 117 -4.66 4.61 -44.75
CA GLN A 117 -4.23 3.36 -44.11
C GLN A 117 -4.05 3.54 -42.60
N THR A 118 -3.47 4.68 -42.20
CA THR A 118 -3.19 5.04 -40.81
C THR A 118 -4.05 6.23 -40.40
N LEU A 119 -4.43 6.28 -39.12
CA LEU A 119 -5.14 7.45 -38.59
C LEU A 119 -4.09 8.57 -38.39
N PRO A 120 -4.31 9.78 -38.94
CA PRO A 120 -3.40 10.91 -38.69
C PRO A 120 -3.44 11.25 -37.20
N LYS A 121 -2.28 11.56 -36.60
CA LYS A 121 -2.22 11.93 -35.17
C LYS A 121 -2.69 13.37 -34.92
N TYR A 122 -2.41 14.26 -35.87
CA TYR A 122 -2.75 15.68 -35.80
C TYR A 122 -3.31 16.18 -37.14
N ILE A 123 -4.23 17.13 -37.07
CA ILE A 123 -4.77 17.86 -38.22
C ILE A 123 -4.81 19.36 -37.91
N VAL A 124 -4.79 20.20 -38.95
CA VAL A 124 -4.92 21.65 -38.78
C VAL A 124 -6.32 22.10 -39.18
N ILE A 125 -7.02 22.80 -38.28
CA ILE A 125 -8.29 23.47 -38.57
C ILE A 125 -8.11 24.95 -38.24
N ASN A 126 -8.32 25.84 -39.22
CA ASN A 126 -8.18 27.29 -39.02
C ASN A 126 -6.88 27.72 -38.32
N LYS A 127 -5.74 27.13 -38.71
CA LYS A 127 -4.40 27.35 -38.13
C LYS A 127 -4.21 26.82 -36.69
N VAL A 128 -5.20 26.12 -36.13
CA VAL A 128 -5.09 25.44 -34.83
C VAL A 128 -4.81 23.95 -35.06
N ILE A 129 -3.80 23.42 -34.39
CA ILE A 129 -3.47 22.00 -34.42
C ILE A 129 -4.45 21.26 -33.47
N LYS A 130 -5.09 20.22 -33.98
CA LYS A 130 -6.01 19.36 -33.23
C LYS A 130 -5.51 17.93 -33.26
N GLU A 131 -5.50 17.29 -32.09
CA GLU A 131 -5.24 15.86 -31.98
C GLU A 131 -6.46 15.05 -32.44
N VAL A 132 -6.20 13.96 -33.16
CA VAL A 132 -7.23 13.04 -33.64
C VAL A 132 -7.15 11.76 -32.82
N GLU A 133 -8.15 11.53 -31.98
CA GLU A 133 -8.26 10.31 -31.19
C GLU A 133 -8.95 9.20 -32.00
N ILE A 134 -8.67 7.93 -31.71
CA ILE A 134 -9.33 6.81 -32.39
C ILE A 134 -10.81 6.76 -31.99
N TYR A 135 -11.71 6.81 -32.97
CA TYR A 135 -13.14 6.62 -32.69
C TYR A 135 -13.43 5.15 -32.37
N LYS A 136 -13.79 4.89 -31.11
CA LYS A 136 -14.33 3.61 -30.67
C LYS A 136 -15.86 3.68 -30.70
N GLN A 137 -16.47 3.00 -31.66
CA GLN A 137 -17.92 2.88 -31.71
C GLN A 137 -18.42 2.21 -30.42
N LYS A 138 -19.39 2.84 -29.75
CA LYS A 138 -20.06 2.21 -28.60
C LYS A 138 -20.65 0.89 -29.05
N VAL A 139 -20.23 -0.19 -28.42
CA VAL A 139 -20.80 -1.51 -28.67
C VAL A 139 -22.23 -1.50 -28.16
N LEU A 140 -23.20 -1.64 -29.06
CA LEU A 140 -24.61 -1.65 -28.71
C LEU A 140 -24.92 -2.97 -27.99
N LEU A 141 -25.26 -2.87 -26.71
CA LEU A 141 -25.82 -3.98 -25.93
C LEU A 141 -27.33 -4.03 -26.21
N CYS A 142 -27.82 -5.17 -26.67
CA CYS A 142 -29.26 -5.39 -26.79
C CYS A 142 -29.87 -5.52 -25.39
N PHE A 143 -30.74 -4.60 -24.98
CA PHE A 143 -31.38 -4.64 -23.65
C PHE A 143 -32.39 -5.77 -23.47
N ASN A 144 -32.78 -6.47 -24.55
CA ASN A 144 -33.59 -7.68 -24.45
C ASN A 144 -32.74 -8.91 -24.15
N CYS A 145 -31.69 -9.20 -24.92
CA CYS A 145 -30.93 -10.45 -24.76
C CYS A 145 -29.55 -10.31 -24.12
N LEU A 146 -29.12 -9.07 -23.82
CA LEU A 146 -27.81 -8.72 -23.28
C LEU A 146 -26.63 -9.17 -24.15
N ARG A 147 -26.85 -9.36 -25.45
CA ARG A 147 -25.78 -9.63 -26.41
C ARG A 147 -25.42 -8.36 -27.18
N TYR A 148 -24.15 -8.23 -27.49
CA TYR A 148 -23.63 -7.13 -28.28
C TYR A 148 -23.99 -7.28 -29.76
N GLY A 149 -24.18 -6.16 -30.46
CA GLY A 149 -24.20 -6.11 -31.93
C GLY A 149 -25.57 -5.94 -32.60
N HIS A 150 -26.66 -5.82 -31.85
CA HIS A 150 -28.00 -5.52 -32.40
C HIS A 150 -28.85 -4.70 -31.43
N LEU A 151 -29.90 -4.06 -31.94
CA LEU A 151 -30.85 -3.27 -31.15
C LEU A 151 -31.96 -4.16 -30.58
N GLY A 152 -32.54 -3.75 -29.45
CA GLY A 152 -33.62 -4.49 -28.78
C GLY A 152 -34.84 -4.76 -29.66
N ASN A 153 -35.18 -3.83 -30.54
CA ASN A 153 -36.28 -3.96 -31.52
C ASN A 153 -35.99 -4.97 -32.64
N GLN A 154 -34.74 -5.38 -32.84
CA GLN A 154 -34.32 -6.38 -33.82
C GLN A 154 -34.00 -7.74 -33.16
N CYS A 155 -34.23 -7.85 -31.85
CA CYS A 155 -33.91 -9.05 -31.07
C CYS A 155 -35.01 -10.10 -31.20
N ARG A 156 -34.66 -11.29 -31.72
CA ARG A 156 -35.54 -12.47 -31.77
C ARG A 156 -35.36 -13.42 -30.58
N SER A 157 -34.45 -13.10 -29.65
CA SER A 157 -34.19 -13.91 -28.47
C SER A 157 -35.11 -13.53 -27.31
N GLN A 158 -35.43 -14.50 -26.44
CA GLN A 158 -36.20 -14.25 -25.22
C GLN A 158 -35.50 -13.19 -24.33
N PRO A 159 -36.28 -12.31 -23.68
CA PRO A 159 -35.73 -11.28 -22.80
C PRO A 159 -35.01 -11.92 -21.61
N ARG A 160 -33.82 -11.40 -21.29
CA ARG A 160 -32.99 -11.79 -20.15
C ARG A 160 -32.92 -10.65 -19.15
N CYS A 161 -33.03 -10.96 -17.86
CA CYS A 161 -32.88 -9.97 -16.81
C CYS A 161 -31.44 -9.44 -16.81
N ASN A 162 -31.28 -8.12 -16.84
CA ASN A 162 -29.98 -7.45 -16.75
C ASN A 162 -29.28 -7.61 -15.39
N ARG A 163 -29.99 -8.10 -14.36
CA ARG A 163 -29.50 -8.30 -12.99
C ARG A 163 -29.22 -9.75 -12.59
N CYS A 164 -29.62 -10.75 -13.36
CA CYS A 164 -29.33 -12.16 -13.02
C CYS A 164 -29.19 -13.07 -14.25
N GLN A 165 -29.32 -12.51 -15.45
CA GLN A 165 -29.19 -13.18 -16.75
C GLN A 165 -30.16 -14.35 -17.02
N GLU A 166 -31.17 -14.56 -16.16
CA GLU A 166 -32.27 -15.51 -16.34
C GLU A 166 -33.35 -14.94 -17.28
N THR A 167 -34.18 -15.80 -17.87
CA THR A 167 -35.22 -15.42 -18.84
C THR A 167 -36.45 -14.81 -18.17
N HIS A 168 -36.36 -13.54 -17.78
CA HIS A 168 -37.49 -12.73 -17.31
C HIS A 168 -37.21 -11.24 -17.51
N ASN A 169 -38.22 -10.41 -17.26
CA ASN A 169 -38.12 -8.97 -17.45
C ASN A 169 -37.36 -8.32 -16.29
N SER A 170 -36.49 -7.36 -16.59
CA SER A 170 -35.59 -6.77 -15.59
C SER A 170 -36.32 -6.01 -14.46
N LYS A 171 -37.58 -5.65 -14.67
CA LYS A 171 -38.46 -5.02 -13.65
C LYS A 171 -38.89 -6.00 -12.56
N ASP A 172 -38.98 -7.29 -12.89
CA ASP A 172 -39.49 -8.34 -12.00
C ASP A 172 -38.37 -9.08 -11.27
N CYS A 173 -37.14 -8.57 -11.40
CA CYS A 173 -35.91 -9.24 -11.02
C CYS A 173 -35.48 -8.86 -9.61
N THR A 174 -35.51 -9.82 -8.69
CA THR A 174 -35.26 -9.65 -7.24
C THR A 174 -33.80 -9.81 -6.83
N LYS A 175 -32.89 -10.13 -7.76
CA LYS A 175 -31.45 -10.29 -7.53
C LYS A 175 -30.68 -9.04 -8.01
N VAL A 176 -29.65 -8.61 -7.29
CA VAL A 176 -28.84 -7.40 -7.59
C VAL A 176 -27.41 -7.81 -7.93
N ASP A 177 -26.95 -7.51 -9.15
CA ASP A 177 -25.63 -7.88 -9.66
C ASP A 177 -24.62 -6.73 -9.78
N PHE A 178 -23.37 -7.17 -9.86
CA PHE A 178 -22.06 -6.54 -9.72
C PHE A 178 -21.37 -6.16 -11.06
N GLU A 179 -20.35 -5.30 -10.94
CA GLU A 179 -19.13 -5.16 -11.78
C GLU A 179 -19.23 -4.61 -13.23
N HIS A 180 -18.53 -3.48 -13.50
CA HIS A 180 -17.32 -3.42 -14.37
C HIS A 180 -16.61 -2.04 -14.34
N ASP A 181 -15.27 -2.11 -14.21
CA ASP A 181 -14.14 -1.27 -14.64
C ASP A 181 -13.99 0.23 -14.29
N ILE A 182 -12.88 0.52 -13.58
CA ILE A 182 -12.33 1.85 -13.25
C ILE A 182 -10.95 2.00 -13.89
N SER A 183 -10.76 3.08 -14.66
CA SER A 183 -9.48 3.59 -15.16
C SER A 183 -8.68 4.33 -14.07
N ILE A 184 -7.35 4.29 -14.24
CA ILE A 184 -6.34 4.80 -13.31
C ILE A 184 -6.12 6.31 -13.56
N GLU A 185 -6.39 7.14 -12.56
CA GLU A 185 -5.83 8.49 -12.46
C GLU A 185 -5.16 8.71 -11.09
N ARG A 186 -4.04 9.44 -11.11
CA ARG A 186 -3.17 9.75 -9.96
C ARG A 186 -3.56 11.10 -9.35
N PRO A 187 -3.66 11.17 -8.01
CA PRO A 187 -3.04 12.28 -7.26
C PRO A 187 -2.31 11.70 -6.03
N GLY A 188 -1.33 12.31 -5.37
CA GLY A 188 -0.70 13.63 -5.36
C GLY A 188 0.08 13.62 -4.04
N TRP A 189 1.41 13.67 -4.07
CA TRP A 189 2.30 13.38 -2.93
C TRP A 189 2.36 14.48 -1.85
N THR A 190 1.42 15.41 -1.84
CA THR A 190 1.52 16.66 -1.08
C THR A 190 1.23 16.54 0.42
N PHE A 191 0.60 15.46 0.89
CA PHE A 191 0.22 15.36 2.31
C PHE A 191 1.32 14.76 3.22
N LEU A 192 2.26 13.97 2.65
CA LEU A 192 3.37 13.37 3.40
C LEU A 192 4.46 14.41 3.77
N LEU A 193 4.55 15.52 3.03
CA LEU A 193 5.45 16.63 3.35
C LEU A 193 4.93 17.55 4.47
N ILE A 194 3.62 17.52 4.76
CA ILE A 194 3.01 18.43 5.74
C ILE A 194 3.17 17.89 7.17
N LEU A 195 3.19 16.57 7.37
CA LEU A 195 3.50 15.98 8.68
C LEU A 195 5.02 15.97 8.99
N ALA A 196 5.86 16.07 7.97
CA ALA A 196 7.30 16.33 8.14
C ALA A 196 7.62 17.82 8.37
N GLY A 197 6.63 18.71 8.22
CA GLY A 197 6.83 20.16 8.09
C GLY A 197 6.42 21.02 9.29
N THR A 198 6.31 20.46 10.50
CA THR A 198 6.02 21.27 11.72
C THR A 198 7.23 21.43 12.64
N ALA A 199 8.45 21.32 12.12
CA ALA A 199 9.65 21.78 12.81
C ALA A 199 10.50 22.63 11.85
N THR A 200 10.44 23.95 12.08
CA THR A 200 11.41 24.97 11.68
C THR A 200 11.26 25.58 10.28
N THR A 201 10.58 26.72 10.26
CA THR A 201 10.81 27.87 9.40
C THR A 201 12.31 28.21 9.33
N ILE A 202 12.90 28.20 8.13
CA ILE A 202 13.82 29.20 7.55
C ILE A 202 14.18 28.71 6.13
N GLY A 203 14.05 29.60 5.16
CA GLY A 203 14.03 29.27 3.74
C GLY A 203 15.39 28.87 3.16
N LEU A 204 15.33 28.08 2.09
CA LEU A 204 16.17 28.26 0.91
C LEU A 204 15.54 27.56 -0.29
N SER A 205 15.18 28.40 -1.25
CA SER A 205 14.73 28.10 -2.59
C SER A 205 15.87 27.53 -3.45
N LEU A 206 15.64 26.40 -4.11
CA LEU A 206 16.34 26.02 -5.33
C LEU A 206 15.33 25.54 -6.41
N PRO A 207 15.58 25.84 -7.69
CA PRO A 207 14.54 26.03 -8.69
C PRO A 207 14.26 24.75 -9.46
N VAL A 208 13.00 24.32 -9.48
CA VAL A 208 12.48 23.43 -10.52
C VAL A 208 11.39 24.20 -11.24
N GLY A 209 11.66 24.57 -12.48
CA GLY A 209 10.83 25.45 -13.30
C GLY A 209 9.38 24.98 -13.38
N TYR A 210 8.48 25.81 -12.85
CA TYR A 210 7.07 25.80 -13.17
C TYR A 210 6.85 26.53 -14.50
N ASN A 211 6.03 25.96 -15.37
CA ASN A 211 5.24 26.73 -16.31
C ASN A 211 3.76 26.42 -16.02
N ILE A 212 3.04 27.45 -15.57
CA ILE A 212 1.62 27.46 -15.23
C ILE A 212 0.82 27.92 -16.45
N GLY A 213 -0.31 27.29 -16.71
CA GLY A 213 -1.35 27.76 -17.63
C GLY A 213 -2.45 26.69 -17.74
N VAL A 214 -3.41 26.63 -16.82
CA VAL A 214 -4.71 27.34 -16.80
C VAL A 214 -5.62 26.99 -17.98
N LEU A 215 -6.59 26.10 -17.77
CA LEU A 215 -8.05 26.36 -17.93
C LEU A 215 -8.88 25.08 -17.70
N ASN A 216 -9.80 25.18 -16.73
CA ASN A 216 -10.86 24.21 -16.47
C ASN A 216 -11.82 24.09 -17.67
N THR A 217 -12.24 22.85 -17.98
CA THR A 217 -13.54 22.58 -18.60
C THR A 217 -14.22 21.44 -17.84
N PRO A 218 -15.53 21.55 -17.50
CA PRO A 218 -16.22 20.55 -16.70
C PRO A 218 -16.62 19.38 -17.60
N ALA A 219 -15.84 18.31 -17.58
CA ALA A 219 -16.30 17.01 -18.04
C ALA A 219 -17.18 16.41 -16.93
N MET A 220 -18.47 16.27 -17.22
CA MET A 220 -19.42 15.59 -16.33
C MET A 220 -19.18 14.08 -16.44
N ASP A 221 -18.09 13.63 -15.82
CA ASP A 221 -17.82 12.23 -15.49
C ASP A 221 -18.64 11.88 -14.25
N ILE A 222 -19.34 10.74 -14.26
CA ILE A 222 -19.82 10.15 -13.01
C ILE A 222 -18.60 9.50 -12.36
N SER A 223 -17.72 10.34 -11.79
CA SER A 223 -16.64 9.92 -10.93
C SER A 223 -17.26 9.40 -9.63
N ILE A 224 -17.16 8.10 -9.39
CA ILE A 224 -17.21 7.60 -8.01
C ILE A 224 -15.95 8.15 -7.36
N GLU A 225 -16.09 9.26 -6.63
CA GLU A 225 -14.99 9.84 -5.85
C GLU A 225 -14.37 8.72 -5.00
N ARG A 226 -13.08 8.47 -5.21
CA ARG A 226 -12.35 7.53 -4.35
C ARG A 226 -12.31 8.15 -2.96
N PRO A 227 -12.68 7.41 -1.89
CA PRO A 227 -12.67 7.95 -0.54
C PRO A 227 -11.23 8.35 -0.19
N GLY A 228 -10.99 9.66 -0.10
CA GLY A 228 -9.69 10.23 0.24
C GLY A 228 -9.41 10.17 1.73
N TRP A 229 -8.47 11.00 2.19
CA TRP A 229 -8.21 11.19 3.61
C TRP A 229 -9.45 11.78 4.30
N THR A 230 -10.04 11.03 5.24
CA THR A 230 -11.14 11.52 6.07
C THR A 230 -10.63 11.99 7.42
N PHE A 231 -11.36 12.89 8.07
CA PHE A 231 -11.00 13.38 9.41
C PHE A 231 -10.78 12.25 10.41
N LEU A 232 -11.64 11.21 10.40
CA LEU A 232 -11.49 10.05 11.28
C LEU A 232 -10.25 9.22 10.96
N LEU A 233 -9.88 9.08 9.69
CA LEU A 233 -8.67 8.36 9.29
C LEU A 233 -7.41 9.13 9.72
N ILE A 234 -7.41 10.46 9.56
CA ILE A 234 -6.34 11.33 10.04
C ILE A 234 -6.23 11.24 11.56
N LEU A 235 -7.35 11.40 12.28
CA LEU A 235 -7.39 11.32 13.74
C LEU A 235 -6.92 9.96 14.26
N ALA A 236 -7.34 8.86 13.63
CA ALA A 236 -6.86 7.52 13.98
C ALA A 236 -5.36 7.36 13.72
N GLY A 237 -4.88 7.84 12.58
CA GLY A 237 -3.46 7.88 12.24
C GLY A 237 -2.64 8.65 13.27
N THR A 238 -3.01 9.90 13.55
CA THR A 238 -2.28 10.78 14.47
C THR A 238 -2.34 10.28 15.90
N ALA A 239 -3.52 9.88 16.39
CA ALA A 239 -3.68 9.41 17.77
C ALA A 239 -2.91 8.10 18.04
N THR A 240 -2.92 7.16 17.10
CA THR A 240 -2.15 5.91 17.27
C THR A 240 -0.64 6.14 17.10
N THR A 241 -0.23 7.03 16.20
CA THR A 241 1.18 7.35 15.97
C THR A 241 1.81 8.05 17.18
N ILE A 242 1.18 9.13 17.65
CA ILE A 242 1.70 9.96 18.76
C ILE A 242 1.47 9.25 20.09
N GLY A 243 0.31 8.63 20.28
CA GLY A 243 -0.08 8.04 21.55
C GLY A 243 0.49 6.65 21.83
N LEU A 244 0.90 5.90 20.81
CA LEU A 244 1.33 4.51 20.99
C LEU A 244 2.66 4.22 20.30
N SER A 245 2.80 4.50 19.00
CA SER A 245 4.04 4.19 18.26
C SER A 245 5.24 5.02 18.72
N LEU A 246 5.03 6.31 19.04
CA LEU A 246 6.06 7.19 19.58
C LEU A 246 6.62 6.72 20.92
N PRO A 247 5.79 6.35 21.92
CA PRO A 247 6.28 5.72 23.16
C PRO A 247 7.20 4.51 22.94
N VAL A 248 6.93 3.66 21.94
CA VAL A 248 7.81 2.53 21.61
C VAL A 248 9.21 3.01 21.26
N GLY A 249 9.30 3.96 20.34
CA GLY A 249 10.56 4.58 19.94
C GLY A 249 11.25 5.32 21.07
N TYR A 250 10.49 6.05 21.87
CA TYR A 250 11.00 6.81 23.01
C TYR A 250 11.72 5.90 24.00
N ASN A 251 11.11 4.76 24.35
CA ASN A 251 11.70 3.81 25.29
C ASN A 251 12.96 3.12 24.75
N ILE A 252 13.11 3.02 23.42
CA ILE A 252 14.34 2.57 22.73
C ILE A 252 15.44 3.62 22.86
N GLY A 253 15.14 4.90 22.64
CA GLY A 253 16.15 5.98 22.59
C GLY A 253 16.55 6.56 23.95
N VAL A 254 15.61 6.62 24.91
CA VAL A 254 15.77 7.39 26.16
C VAL A 254 16.83 6.84 27.12
N VAL A 255 17.18 5.56 27.03
CA VAL A 255 18.12 4.90 27.95
C VAL A 255 19.57 5.22 27.72
N ASN A 256 19.93 5.59 26.49
CA ASN A 256 21.32 5.54 26.06
C ASN A 256 22.17 6.61 26.73
N THR A 257 21.65 7.84 26.81
CA THR A 257 22.37 8.99 27.35
C THR A 257 22.48 8.97 28.88
N PRO A 258 21.40 8.73 29.67
CA PRO A 258 21.47 8.65 31.14
C PRO A 258 22.03 7.31 31.66
N ALA A 259 22.65 6.48 30.81
CA ALA A 259 23.13 5.15 31.20
C ALA A 259 24.08 5.19 32.41
N GLN A 260 25.00 6.16 32.45
CA GLN A 260 25.93 6.30 33.57
C GLN A 260 25.23 6.73 34.87
N VAL A 261 24.27 7.65 34.76
CA VAL A 261 23.47 8.12 35.90
C VAL A 261 22.64 6.98 36.51
N ILE A 262 22.01 6.16 35.67
CA ILE A 262 21.21 5.02 36.14
C ILE A 262 22.12 3.94 36.75
N LYS A 263 23.30 3.70 36.18
CA LYS A 263 24.31 2.81 36.77
C LYS A 263 24.76 3.29 38.15
N GLU A 264 24.98 4.58 38.33
CA GLU A 264 25.34 5.14 39.63
C GLU A 264 24.21 5.00 40.65
N PHE A 265 22.96 5.22 40.24
CA PHE A 265 21.78 4.93 41.06
C PHE A 265 21.72 3.45 41.51
N CYS A 266 21.94 2.50 40.60
CA CYS A 266 22.00 1.08 40.94
C CYS A 266 23.14 0.76 41.91
N ARG A 267 24.32 1.36 41.71
CA ARG A 267 25.47 1.20 42.61
C ARG A 267 25.13 1.68 44.02
N ASN A 268 24.49 2.84 44.15
CA ASN A 268 24.15 3.42 45.44
C ASN A 268 23.17 2.53 46.21
N ILE A 269 22.10 2.05 45.57
CA ILE A 269 21.13 1.15 46.20
C ILE A 269 21.77 -0.16 46.66
N ILE A 270 22.62 -0.77 45.83
CA ILE A 270 23.27 -2.05 46.18
C ILE A 270 24.22 -1.86 47.35
N THR A 271 24.97 -0.75 47.36
CA THR A 271 25.89 -0.42 48.45
C THR A 271 25.12 -0.18 49.75
N GLU A 272 23.99 0.51 49.69
CA GLU A 272 23.13 0.79 50.86
C GLU A 272 22.43 -0.47 51.40
N LYS A 273 21.91 -1.33 50.51
CA LYS A 273 21.18 -2.56 50.92
C LYS A 273 22.10 -3.70 51.36
N PHE A 274 23.25 -3.88 50.70
CA PHE A 274 24.11 -5.05 50.88
C PHE A 274 25.49 -4.74 51.49
N GLY A 275 25.83 -3.47 51.69
CA GLY A 275 27.11 -3.04 52.29
C GLY A 275 28.35 -3.24 51.39
N ASN A 276 28.20 -3.85 50.22
CA ASN A 276 29.28 -4.13 49.27
C ASN A 276 29.14 -3.27 48.01
N THR A 277 30.24 -2.67 47.56
CA THR A 277 30.27 -1.95 46.29
C THR A 277 30.29 -2.95 45.13
N PRO A 278 29.32 -2.91 44.21
CA PRO A 278 29.28 -3.86 43.09
C PRO A 278 30.48 -3.66 42.17
N SER A 279 31.04 -4.76 41.66
CA SER A 279 32.12 -4.70 40.67
C SER A 279 31.63 -4.08 39.36
N ILE A 280 32.56 -3.56 38.55
CA ILE A 280 32.24 -2.97 37.23
C ILE A 280 31.47 -3.97 36.37
N ILE A 281 31.87 -5.25 36.39
CA ILE A 281 31.22 -6.33 35.63
C ILE A 281 29.79 -6.57 36.13
N GLN A 282 29.58 -6.61 37.45
CA GLN A 282 28.24 -6.77 38.03
C GLN A 282 27.31 -5.61 37.62
N LEU A 283 27.83 -4.38 37.61
CA LEU A 283 27.05 -3.20 37.23
C LEU A 283 26.70 -3.19 35.74
N GLU A 284 27.62 -3.61 34.86
CA GLU A 284 27.35 -3.79 33.43
C GLU A 284 26.31 -4.89 33.16
N LEU A 285 26.33 -5.99 33.92
CA LEU A 285 25.33 -7.06 33.82
C LEU A 285 23.93 -6.57 34.24
N ILE A 286 23.83 -5.80 35.32
CA ILE A 286 22.57 -5.21 35.77
C ILE A 286 22.04 -4.25 34.71
N TRP A 287 22.89 -3.35 34.19
CA TRP A 287 22.51 -2.43 33.13
C TRP A 287 22.03 -3.16 31.87
N SER A 288 22.78 -4.15 31.41
CA SER A 288 22.41 -4.96 30.25
C SER A 288 21.07 -5.68 30.45
N SER A 289 20.80 -6.12 31.68
CA SER A 289 19.51 -6.73 32.05
C SER A 289 18.36 -5.72 32.01
N ILE A 290 18.57 -4.49 32.49
CA ILE A 290 17.58 -3.40 32.45
C ILE A 290 17.22 -3.05 30.99
N VAL A 291 18.20 -3.03 30.10
CA VAL A 291 17.95 -2.79 28.66
C VAL A 291 17.25 -3.98 28.02
N SER A 292 17.70 -5.21 28.31
CA SER A 292 17.19 -6.43 27.66
C SER A 292 15.78 -6.82 28.09
N ILE A 293 15.38 -6.57 29.34
CA ILE A 293 14.05 -6.95 29.84
C ILE A 293 12.91 -6.25 29.09
N PHE A 294 13.16 -5.05 28.56
CA PHE A 294 12.23 -4.34 27.68
C PHE A 294 11.98 -5.14 26.39
N LEU A 295 13.04 -5.67 25.78
CA LEU A 295 12.97 -6.46 24.54
C LEU A 295 12.26 -7.80 24.78
N VAL A 296 12.52 -8.44 25.93
CA VAL A 296 11.81 -9.65 26.36
C VAL A 296 10.32 -9.37 26.51
N GLY A 297 9.96 -8.28 27.22
CA GLY A 297 8.58 -7.84 27.35
C GLY A 297 7.91 -7.64 25.99
N ALA A 298 8.60 -6.99 25.05
CA ALA A 298 8.08 -6.72 23.71
C ALA A 298 7.91 -7.99 22.85
N ALA A 299 8.80 -8.97 22.97
CA ALA A 299 8.63 -10.27 22.31
C ALA A 299 7.39 -11.01 22.83
N ILE A 300 7.20 -11.03 24.16
CA ILE A 300 6.02 -11.66 24.79
C ILE A 300 4.73 -10.92 24.42
N GLY A 301 4.75 -9.58 24.47
CA GLY A 301 3.62 -8.74 24.08
C GLY A 301 3.22 -8.95 22.62
N SER A 302 4.19 -9.12 21.73
CA SER A 302 3.94 -9.39 20.31
C SER A 302 3.12 -10.67 20.09
N LEU A 303 3.46 -11.75 20.78
CA LEU A 303 2.71 -13.01 20.70
C LEU A 303 1.28 -12.86 21.23
N GLY A 304 1.13 -12.16 22.37
CA GLY A 304 -0.17 -11.92 23.00
C GLY A 304 -1.09 -10.98 22.21
N GLY A 305 -0.53 -10.12 21.36
CA GLY A 305 -1.26 -9.10 20.60
C GLY A 305 -2.31 -9.65 19.65
N SER A 306 -2.02 -10.79 18.99
CA SER A 306 -2.97 -11.45 18.09
C SER A 306 -4.21 -11.96 18.82
N VAL A 307 -4.00 -12.70 19.92
CA VAL A 307 -5.07 -13.29 20.74
C VAL A 307 -5.93 -12.19 21.36
N LEU A 308 -5.30 -11.12 21.84
CA LEU A 308 -6.02 -10.01 22.46
C LEU A 308 -6.81 -9.21 21.41
N ALA A 309 -6.22 -8.93 20.23
CA ALA A 309 -6.89 -8.20 19.15
C ALA A 309 -8.13 -8.92 18.61
N ASP A 310 -8.13 -10.26 18.63
CA ASP A 310 -9.28 -11.05 18.20
C ASP A 310 -10.36 -11.16 19.30
N LYS A 311 -9.97 -11.14 20.59
CA LYS A 311 -10.92 -11.18 21.73
C LYS A 311 -11.61 -9.85 22.00
N ILE A 312 -10.85 -8.77 22.20
CA ILE A 312 -11.38 -7.46 22.65
C ILE A 312 -11.46 -6.41 21.53
N GLY A 313 -11.04 -6.76 20.31
CA GLY A 313 -10.99 -5.86 19.17
C GLY A 313 -9.70 -5.05 19.11
N ARG A 314 -9.47 -4.39 17.96
CA ARG A 314 -8.21 -3.66 17.73
C ARG A 314 -8.17 -2.42 18.61
N LYS A 315 -9.26 -1.64 18.64
CA LYS A 315 -9.41 -0.47 19.51
C LYS A 315 -9.28 -0.83 21.00
N GLY A 316 -9.81 -1.98 21.41
CA GLY A 316 -9.67 -2.51 22.77
C GLY A 316 -8.19 -2.69 23.16
N VAL A 317 -7.38 -3.27 22.27
CA VAL A 317 -5.94 -3.43 22.52
C VAL A 317 -5.23 -2.08 22.59
N LEU A 318 -5.59 -1.09 21.76
CA LEU A 318 -4.99 0.25 21.84
C LEU A 318 -5.19 0.90 23.22
N ALA A 319 -6.36 0.69 23.83
CA ALA A 319 -6.66 1.16 25.19
C ALA A 319 -5.81 0.41 26.24
N VAL A 320 -5.66 -0.91 26.11
CA VAL A 320 -4.79 -1.72 26.99
C VAL A 320 -3.33 -1.25 26.89
N CYS A 321 -2.82 -1.01 25.68
CA CYS A 321 -1.47 -0.49 25.48
C CYS A 321 -1.27 0.86 26.17
N SER A 322 -2.23 1.78 26.00
CA SER A 322 -2.18 3.12 26.63
C SER A 322 -2.18 3.02 28.15
N GLY A 323 -3.01 2.15 28.74
CA GLY A 323 -3.06 1.92 30.18
C GLY A 323 -1.77 1.32 30.73
N LEU A 324 -1.22 0.31 30.04
CA LEU A 324 0.07 -0.30 30.42
C LEU A 324 1.23 0.69 30.33
N ALA A 325 1.26 1.52 29.28
CA ALA A 325 2.26 2.56 29.09
C ALA A 325 2.18 3.65 30.17
N ALA A 326 0.97 4.04 30.56
CA ALA A 326 0.77 4.97 31.68
C ALA A 326 1.22 4.36 33.02
N LEU A 327 0.87 3.09 33.27
CA LEU A 327 1.30 2.38 34.47
C LEU A 327 2.83 2.27 34.56
N SER A 328 3.51 1.94 33.46
CA SER A 328 4.98 1.89 33.44
C SER A 328 5.63 3.25 33.70
N ALA A 329 5.06 4.34 33.21
CA ALA A 329 5.56 5.68 33.49
C ALA A 329 5.45 6.05 34.98
N VAL A 330 4.35 5.66 35.64
CA VAL A 330 4.17 5.82 37.09
C VAL A 330 5.24 5.01 37.86
N LEU A 331 5.53 3.77 37.43
CA LEU A 331 6.58 2.96 38.06
C LEU A 331 7.97 3.58 37.90
N PHE A 332 8.28 4.18 36.76
CA PHE A 332 9.54 4.92 36.56
C PHE A 332 9.63 6.16 37.46
N PHE A 333 8.53 6.90 37.62
CA PHE A 333 8.52 8.07 38.49
C PHE A 333 8.77 7.71 39.96
N ILE A 334 8.20 6.59 40.42
CA ILE A 334 8.28 6.13 41.81
C ILE A 334 9.60 5.39 42.12
N SER A 335 10.36 4.95 41.10
CA SER A 335 11.55 4.12 41.33
C SER A 335 12.65 4.81 42.15
N ARG A 336 12.85 6.13 41.94
CA ARG A 336 13.83 6.92 42.70
C ARG A 336 13.42 7.15 44.16
N PRO A 337 12.23 7.69 44.49
CA PRO A 337 11.85 7.93 45.88
C PRO A 337 11.73 6.65 46.72
N VAL A 338 11.39 5.51 46.11
CA VAL A 338 11.30 4.21 46.79
C VAL A 338 12.65 3.49 46.85
N MET A 339 13.70 4.01 46.19
CA MET A 339 15.04 3.40 46.15
C MET A 339 15.01 1.92 45.72
N SER A 340 14.24 1.62 44.66
CA SER A 340 14.03 0.25 44.18
C SER A 340 14.43 0.09 42.71
N ILE A 341 15.35 -0.85 42.47
CA ILE A 341 15.76 -1.27 41.13
C ILE A 341 14.69 -2.20 40.54
N GLU A 342 13.98 -2.94 41.38
CA GLU A 342 12.92 -3.88 41.00
C GLU A 342 11.77 -3.16 40.29
N LEU A 343 11.37 -1.97 40.75
CA LEU A 343 10.36 -1.13 40.07
C LEU A 343 10.81 -0.70 38.68
N LEU A 344 12.10 -0.42 38.49
CA LEU A 344 12.66 -0.10 37.17
C LEU A 344 12.58 -1.30 36.22
N PHE A 345 12.88 -2.52 36.70
CA PHE A 345 12.71 -3.76 35.93
C PHE A 345 11.25 -4.02 35.55
N ILE A 346 10.33 -3.88 36.50
CA ILE A 346 8.89 -4.10 36.25
C ILE A 346 8.36 -3.06 35.26
N GLY A 347 8.71 -1.78 35.45
CA GLY A 347 8.34 -0.71 34.52
C GLY A 347 8.85 -0.97 33.10
N ARG A 348 10.10 -1.43 32.96
CA ARG A 348 10.71 -1.82 31.67
C ARG A 348 10.01 -2.99 31.02
N LEU A 349 9.67 -4.02 31.79
CA LEU A 349 8.97 -5.19 31.30
C LEU A 349 7.55 -4.81 30.81
N LEU A 350 6.82 -3.99 31.57
CA LEU A 350 5.47 -3.56 31.23
C LEU A 350 5.42 -2.65 30.00
N VAL A 351 6.32 -1.66 29.91
CA VAL A 351 6.39 -0.81 28.71
C VAL A 351 6.88 -1.60 27.50
N GLY A 352 7.74 -2.60 27.70
CA GLY A 352 8.12 -3.58 26.69
C GLY A 352 6.92 -4.35 26.19
N PHE A 353 6.14 -4.96 27.08
CA PHE A 353 4.92 -5.69 26.74
C PHE A 353 3.92 -4.81 25.97
N SER A 354 3.69 -3.56 26.42
CA SER A 354 2.86 -2.59 25.69
C SER A 354 3.42 -2.27 24.30
N SER A 355 4.74 -2.14 24.18
CA SER A 355 5.42 -1.86 22.90
C SER A 355 5.25 -3.00 21.90
N GLY A 356 5.38 -4.25 22.36
CA GLY A 356 5.14 -5.43 21.53
C GLY A 356 3.70 -5.57 21.03
N LEU A 357 2.73 -5.29 21.90
CA LEU A 357 1.32 -5.21 21.51
C LEU A 357 1.09 -4.12 20.45
N THR A 358 1.69 -2.95 20.66
CA THR A 358 1.59 -1.79 19.78
C THR A 358 2.13 -2.07 18.38
N THR A 359 3.34 -2.64 18.26
CA THR A 359 3.95 -2.94 16.95
C THR A 359 3.20 -4.02 16.17
N THR A 360 2.46 -4.88 16.87
CA THR A 360 1.59 -5.88 16.24
C THR A 360 0.27 -5.29 15.76
N VAL A 361 -0.39 -4.47 16.60
CA VAL A 361 -1.78 -4.05 16.36
C VAL A 361 -1.90 -2.74 15.59
N VAL A 362 -1.03 -1.75 15.79
CA VAL A 362 -1.19 -0.43 15.15
C VAL A 362 -1.13 -0.51 13.61
N PRO A 363 -0.14 -1.19 12.98
CA PRO A 363 -0.11 -1.30 11.53
C PRO A 363 -1.33 -2.06 10.98
N MET A 364 -1.80 -3.08 11.70
CA MET A 364 -3.01 -3.83 11.36
C MET A 364 -4.25 -2.94 11.42
N TYR A 365 -4.42 -2.19 12.50
CA TYR A 365 -5.53 -1.27 12.69
C TYR A 365 -5.57 -0.22 11.58
N LEU A 366 -4.45 0.46 11.32
CA LEU A 366 -4.39 1.52 10.31
C LEU A 366 -4.68 1.01 8.90
N THR A 367 -4.16 -0.16 8.53
CA THR A 367 -4.41 -0.77 7.20
C THR A 367 -5.81 -1.35 7.05
N GLU A 368 -6.44 -1.78 8.14
CA GLU A 368 -7.85 -2.19 8.18
C GLU A 368 -8.81 -0.99 8.08
N LEU A 369 -8.43 0.17 8.60
CA LEU A 369 -9.19 1.42 8.48
C LEU A 369 -9.03 2.05 7.08
N ALA A 370 -7.83 2.01 6.51
CA ALA A 370 -7.51 2.69 5.27
C ALA A 370 -8.15 2.06 4.02
N PRO A 371 -8.57 2.86 3.04
CA PRO A 371 -8.94 2.35 1.73
C PRO A 371 -7.71 1.76 1.01
N ILE A 372 -7.91 0.80 0.11
CA ILE A 372 -6.83 0.01 -0.53
C ILE A 372 -5.68 0.87 -1.09
N HIS A 373 -6.00 2.02 -1.68
CA HIS A 373 -5.01 2.91 -2.30
C HIS A 373 -4.20 3.75 -1.30
N LEU A 374 -4.66 3.90 -0.05
CA LEU A 374 -3.95 4.62 1.02
C LEU A 374 -3.28 3.68 2.04
N ARG A 375 -3.47 2.36 1.93
CA ARG A 375 -2.96 1.37 2.90
C ARG A 375 -1.46 1.51 3.14
N GLY A 376 -0.67 1.64 2.07
CA GLY A 376 0.78 1.85 2.18
C GLY A 376 1.10 3.13 2.95
N SER A 377 0.47 4.25 2.61
CA SER A 377 0.70 5.54 3.29
C SER A 377 0.31 5.51 4.76
N THR A 378 -0.81 4.88 5.11
CA THR A 378 -1.24 4.72 6.51
C THR A 378 -0.39 3.70 7.28
N GLY A 379 0.14 2.68 6.60
CA GLY A 379 1.02 1.67 7.19
C GLY A 379 2.36 2.25 7.65
N VAL A 380 2.86 3.29 6.97
CA VAL A 380 4.11 3.99 7.30
C VAL A 380 4.01 4.79 8.61
N LEU A 381 2.80 5.16 9.06
CA LEU A 381 2.61 5.98 10.25
C LEU A 381 3.15 5.33 11.54
N CYS A 382 3.03 4.01 11.68
CA CYS A 382 3.57 3.29 12.84
C CYS A 382 5.11 3.39 12.94
N PRO A 383 5.90 2.98 11.92
CA PRO A 383 7.36 3.13 11.96
C PRO A 383 7.79 4.61 12.02
N LEU A 384 7.04 5.53 11.42
CA LEU A 384 7.29 6.97 11.58
C LEU A 384 7.18 7.40 13.05
N GLY A 385 6.13 6.96 13.75
CA GLY A 385 5.99 7.21 15.19
C GLY A 385 7.17 6.67 15.99
N VAL A 386 7.59 5.42 15.72
CA VAL A 386 8.76 4.81 16.37
C VAL A 386 10.02 5.65 16.14
N THR A 387 10.29 6.08 14.91
CA THR A 387 11.50 6.88 14.63
C THR A 387 11.47 8.26 15.26
N ILE A 388 10.33 8.97 15.23
CA ILE A 388 10.13 10.23 15.96
C ILE A 388 10.33 10.02 17.46
N GLY A 389 9.82 8.91 17.99
CA GLY A 389 10.00 8.52 19.38
C GLY A 389 11.47 8.37 19.77
N VAL A 390 12.26 7.65 18.96
CA VAL A 390 13.70 7.48 19.20
C VAL A 390 14.40 8.84 19.27
N LEU A 391 14.13 9.73 18.32
CA LEU A 391 14.70 11.08 18.29
C LEU A 391 14.32 11.88 19.54
N LEU A 392 13.03 11.92 19.90
CA LEU A 392 12.57 12.61 21.10
C LEU A 392 13.17 12.01 22.37
N GLY A 393 13.31 10.69 22.44
CA GLY A 393 13.99 10.00 23.53
C GLY A 393 15.44 10.47 23.66
N GLN A 394 16.18 10.55 22.55
CA GLN A 394 17.56 11.03 22.55
C GLN A 394 17.67 12.49 22.99
N ILE A 395 16.80 13.37 22.50
CA ILE A 395 16.78 14.79 22.88
C ILE A 395 16.46 14.93 24.38
N MET A 396 15.38 14.32 24.86
CA MET A 396 14.98 14.42 26.27
C MET A 396 16.00 13.80 27.22
N SER A 397 16.75 12.81 26.74
CA SER A 397 17.81 12.13 27.49
C SER A 397 19.11 12.92 27.65
N MET A 398 19.25 14.09 27.01
CA MET A 398 20.45 14.94 27.15
C MET A 398 20.65 15.38 28.61
N HIS A 399 21.93 15.45 29.03
CA HIS A 399 22.31 15.89 30.37
C HIS A 399 21.76 17.30 30.71
N ASP A 400 21.77 18.20 29.72
CA ASP A 400 21.28 19.58 29.87
C ASP A 400 19.74 19.70 29.96
N ILE A 401 19.00 18.64 29.64
CA ILE A 401 17.53 18.62 29.61
C ILE A 401 16.97 17.84 30.81
N LEU A 402 16.90 16.51 30.72
CA LEU A 402 16.36 15.65 31.79
C LEU A 402 17.27 14.44 32.09
N GLY A 403 18.38 14.29 31.38
CA GLY A 403 19.33 13.18 31.54
C GLY A 403 20.33 13.33 32.69
N ASN A 404 20.08 14.23 33.63
CA ASN A 404 20.93 14.48 34.79
C ASN A 404 20.53 13.60 36.00
N SER A 405 21.35 13.63 37.05
CA SER A 405 21.17 12.84 38.27
C SER A 405 19.84 13.09 38.99
N ASP A 406 19.22 14.26 38.77
CA ASP A 406 17.99 14.64 39.45
C ASP A 406 16.71 14.26 38.70
N TYR A 407 16.72 14.40 37.38
CA TYR A 407 15.50 14.29 36.58
C TYR A 407 15.44 13.04 35.70
N TRP A 408 16.41 12.11 35.75
CA TRP A 408 16.37 10.88 34.95
C TRP A 408 15.07 10.04 35.07
N PRO A 409 14.38 9.94 36.23
CA PRO A 409 13.11 9.20 36.29
C PRO A 409 11.99 9.93 35.52
N HIS A 410 12.00 11.26 35.54
CA HIS A 410 11.09 12.11 34.76
C HIS A 410 11.38 11.97 33.27
N CYS A 411 12.66 11.87 32.89
CA CYS A 411 13.08 11.58 31.53
C CYS A 411 12.48 10.26 31.04
N LEU A 412 12.57 9.19 31.83
CA LEU A 412 11.97 7.90 31.46
C LEU A 412 10.45 7.95 31.36
N ALA A 413 9.78 8.77 32.17
CA ALA A 413 8.32 8.85 32.21
C ALA A 413 7.71 9.86 31.20
N ALA A 414 8.49 10.75 30.58
CA ALA A 414 7.97 11.89 29.82
C ALA A 414 7.07 11.50 28.63
N TYR A 415 7.23 10.31 28.05
CA TYR A 415 6.35 9.81 26.99
C TYR A 415 4.89 9.65 27.41
N VAL A 416 4.58 9.65 28.72
CA VAL A 416 3.21 9.51 29.21
C VAL A 416 2.32 10.69 28.80
N ILE A 417 2.91 11.86 28.56
CA ILE A 417 2.18 13.08 28.16
C ILE A 417 1.44 12.84 26.84
N PRO A 418 2.10 12.47 25.71
CA PRO A 418 1.40 12.16 24.47
C PRO A 418 0.47 10.94 24.60
N VAL A 419 0.79 9.94 25.43
CA VAL A 419 -0.09 8.78 25.68
C VAL A 419 -1.44 9.23 26.26
N ILE A 420 -1.43 10.04 27.31
CA ILE A 420 -2.66 10.51 27.97
C ILE A 420 -3.49 11.39 27.02
N ILE A 421 -2.84 12.32 26.32
CA ILE A 421 -3.52 13.20 25.35
C ILE A 421 -4.22 12.38 24.27
N CYS A 422 -3.54 11.39 23.69
CA CYS A 422 -4.12 10.54 22.67
C CYS A 422 -5.11 9.50 23.23
N ALA A 423 -5.01 9.14 24.52
CA ALA A 423 -5.99 8.27 25.19
C ALA A 423 -7.38 8.92 25.22
N PHE A 424 -7.48 10.24 25.40
CA PHE A 424 -8.76 10.97 25.29
C PHE A 424 -9.36 10.94 23.88
N ALA A 425 -8.54 10.74 22.84
CA ALA A 425 -9.04 10.59 21.48
C ALA A 425 -9.53 9.15 21.18
N LEU A 426 -9.11 8.14 21.96
CA LEU A 426 -9.49 6.74 21.72
C LEU A 426 -11.01 6.52 21.65
N PRO A 427 -11.87 7.09 22.52
CA PRO A 427 -13.32 6.92 22.42
C PRO A 427 -13.90 7.34 21.07
N LEU A 428 -13.34 8.38 20.44
CA LEU A 428 -13.76 8.91 19.14
C LEU A 428 -13.33 8.03 17.96
N LEU A 429 -12.30 7.20 18.15
CA LEU A 429 -11.78 6.35 17.09
C LEU A 429 -12.76 5.24 16.71
N PRO A 430 -12.92 4.94 15.41
CA PRO A 430 -13.75 3.84 14.95
C PRO A 430 -13.07 2.49 15.24
N GLU A 431 -13.85 1.45 15.48
CA GLU A 431 -13.33 0.08 15.52
C GLU A 431 -13.09 -0.43 14.09
N SER A 432 -12.17 -1.38 13.93
CA SER A 432 -11.88 -1.98 12.62
C SER A 432 -13.15 -2.60 11.99
N PRO A 433 -13.57 -2.13 10.79
CA PRO A 433 -14.72 -2.71 10.09
C PRO A 433 -14.49 -4.18 9.72
N LYS A 434 -13.25 -4.54 9.38
CA LYS A 434 -12.85 -5.93 9.05
C LYS A 434 -13.00 -6.87 10.25
N TYR A 435 -12.57 -6.42 11.43
CA TYR A 435 -12.76 -7.16 12.67
C TYR A 435 -14.24 -7.37 13.00
N LEU A 436 -15.03 -6.30 12.96
CA LEU A 436 -16.47 -6.37 13.27
C LEU A 436 -17.22 -7.29 12.31
N PHE A 437 -16.87 -7.27 11.03
CA PHE A 437 -17.54 -8.05 10.01
C PHE A 437 -17.13 -9.52 10.03
N VAL A 438 -15.83 -9.82 9.99
CA VAL A 438 -15.32 -11.19 9.78
C VAL A 438 -15.23 -11.97 11.09
N ILE A 439 -14.74 -11.34 12.17
CA ILE A 439 -14.48 -12.02 13.44
C ILE A 439 -15.71 -11.95 14.35
N LYS A 440 -16.26 -10.74 14.57
CA LYS A 440 -17.41 -10.53 15.46
C LYS A 440 -18.75 -10.89 14.81
N LYS A 441 -18.80 -11.04 13.48
CA LYS A 441 -20.01 -11.29 12.67
C LYS A 441 -21.12 -10.24 12.85
N ASP A 442 -20.77 -9.02 13.25
CA ASP A 442 -21.70 -7.90 13.45
C ASP A 442 -21.72 -7.00 12.21
N GLN A 443 -22.49 -7.42 11.20
CA GLN A 443 -22.56 -6.73 9.90
C GLN A 443 -23.11 -5.30 10.02
N HIS A 444 -24.03 -5.07 10.96
CA HIS A 444 -24.65 -3.76 11.14
C HIS A 444 -23.68 -2.72 11.70
N LYS A 445 -22.92 -3.07 12.75
CA LYS A 445 -21.90 -2.15 13.28
C LYS A 445 -20.75 -1.95 12.30
N ALA A 446 -20.32 -3.00 11.61
CA ALA A 446 -19.29 -2.88 10.57
C ALA A 446 -19.70 -1.87 9.49
N PHE A 447 -20.96 -1.92 9.04
CA PHE A 447 -21.51 -0.97 8.09
C PHE A 447 -21.53 0.47 8.61
N GLN A 448 -21.99 0.68 9.84
CA GLN A 448 -22.02 2.00 10.46
C GLN A 448 -20.61 2.61 10.58
N GLN A 449 -19.63 1.81 11.00
CA GLN A 449 -18.24 2.27 11.11
C GLN A 449 -17.63 2.56 9.75
N LEU A 450 -17.92 1.73 8.75
CA LEU A 450 -17.43 1.94 7.39
C LEU A 450 -18.02 3.21 6.76
N ASN A 451 -19.32 3.45 6.98
CA ASN A 451 -19.98 4.67 6.50
C ASN A 451 -19.40 5.93 7.15
N ARG A 452 -19.16 5.88 8.48
CA ARG A 452 -18.45 6.95 9.21
C ARG A 452 -17.04 7.19 8.68
N LEU A 453 -16.28 6.11 8.42
CA LEU A 453 -14.89 6.19 7.96
C LEU A 453 -14.74 6.75 6.55
N ARG A 454 -15.68 6.44 5.65
CA ARG A 454 -15.57 6.74 4.21
C ARG A 454 -16.25 8.05 3.83
N ASN A 455 -17.25 8.51 4.59
CA ASN A 455 -18.06 9.71 4.31
C ASN A 455 -18.48 9.83 2.82
N SER A 456 -18.70 8.68 2.18
CA SER A 456 -18.81 8.51 0.73
C SER A 456 -20.23 8.13 0.35
N LYS A 457 -20.62 8.35 -0.91
CA LYS A 457 -21.85 7.82 -1.51
C LYS A 457 -22.00 6.32 -1.19
N GLN A 458 -23.21 5.94 -0.78
CA GLN A 458 -23.62 4.61 -0.33
C GLN A 458 -23.14 3.45 -1.23
N ALA A 459 -23.02 3.71 -2.53
CA ALA A 459 -22.57 2.72 -3.52
C ALA A 459 -21.14 2.19 -3.29
N ALA A 460 -20.18 3.04 -2.91
CA ALA A 460 -18.80 2.60 -2.67
C ALA A 460 -18.67 1.76 -1.39
N VAL A 461 -19.43 2.14 -0.35
CA VAL A 461 -19.52 1.41 0.92
C VAL A 461 -20.14 0.02 0.66
N ASN A 462 -21.20 -0.06 -0.16
CA ASN A 462 -21.85 -1.33 -0.50
C ASN A 462 -20.91 -2.30 -1.24
N LEU A 463 -20.06 -1.80 -2.14
CA LEU A 463 -19.05 -2.64 -2.82
C LEU A 463 -18.01 -3.21 -1.85
N GLU A 464 -17.52 -2.41 -0.90
CA GLU A 464 -16.55 -2.86 0.10
C GLU A 464 -17.16 -3.92 1.04
N ILE A 465 -18.44 -3.79 1.42
CA ILE A 465 -19.17 -4.82 2.19
C ILE A 465 -19.27 -6.14 1.42
N LEU A 466 -19.59 -6.08 0.13
CA LEU A 466 -19.74 -7.30 -0.65
C LEU A 466 -18.40 -8.05 -0.77
N LYS A 467 -17.27 -7.33 -0.81
CA LYS A 467 -15.95 -7.94 -0.68
C LYS A 467 -15.73 -8.59 0.70
N LEU A 468 -16.12 -7.90 1.79
CA LEU A 468 -16.06 -8.48 3.14
C LEU A 468 -16.93 -9.73 3.29
N LYS A 469 -18.08 -9.80 2.62
CA LYS A 469 -18.93 -11.01 2.56
C LYS A 469 -18.21 -12.17 1.86
N LYS A 470 -17.51 -11.89 0.76
CA LYS A 470 -16.70 -12.89 0.06
C LYS A 470 -15.54 -13.38 0.94
N GLU A 471 -14.78 -12.47 1.55
CA GLU A 471 -13.70 -12.79 2.50
C GLU A 471 -14.24 -13.66 3.66
N GLN A 472 -15.43 -13.37 4.20
CA GLN A 472 -16.06 -14.19 5.24
C GLN A 472 -16.40 -15.60 4.75
N GLN A 473 -17.02 -15.73 3.57
CA GLN A 473 -17.40 -17.04 3.00
C GLN A 473 -16.18 -17.92 2.74
N ASP A 474 -15.08 -17.34 2.27
CA ASP A 474 -13.85 -18.09 2.00
C ASP A 474 -13.17 -18.51 3.32
N ASN A 475 -13.20 -17.66 4.36
CA ASN A 475 -12.75 -18.04 5.71
C ASN A 475 -13.60 -19.18 6.32
N GLU A 476 -14.93 -19.14 6.15
CA GLU A 476 -15.84 -20.16 6.68
C GLU A 476 -15.72 -21.50 5.94
N LYS A 477 -15.41 -21.49 4.63
CA LYS A 477 -15.11 -22.71 3.85
C LYS A 477 -13.79 -23.35 4.27
N ASN A 478 -12.76 -22.54 4.53
CA ASN A 478 -11.42 -23.02 4.83
C ASN A 478 -11.22 -23.37 6.32
N THR A 479 -12.06 -22.88 7.25
CA THR A 479 -11.84 -23.16 8.68
C THR A 479 -13.13 -23.12 9.52
N ARG A 480 -13.56 -24.28 10.05
CA ARG A 480 -14.66 -24.37 11.04
C ARG A 480 -14.27 -23.91 12.46
N VAL A 481 -12.97 -23.78 12.73
CA VAL A 481 -12.39 -23.44 14.05
C VAL A 481 -11.38 -22.32 13.83
N GLY A 482 -11.45 -21.23 14.62
CA GLY A 482 -10.64 -20.02 14.45
C GLY A 482 -9.13 -20.25 14.25
N TRP A 483 -8.48 -19.25 13.64
CA TRP A 483 -7.04 -19.24 13.38
C TRP A 483 -6.25 -19.12 14.68
N SER A 484 -5.15 -19.87 14.77
CA SER A 484 -4.21 -19.85 15.89
C SER A 484 -2.79 -19.86 15.34
N ILE A 485 -1.86 -19.30 16.09
CA ILE A 485 -0.42 -19.26 15.77
C ILE A 485 0.09 -20.66 15.37
N GLY A 486 -0.30 -21.71 16.10
CA GLY A 486 0.12 -23.08 15.79
C GLY A 486 -0.38 -23.57 14.42
N LYS A 487 -1.60 -23.19 14.01
CA LYS A 487 -2.14 -23.57 12.70
C LYS A 487 -1.42 -22.84 11.56
N VAL A 488 -1.12 -21.56 11.76
CA VAL A 488 -0.40 -20.75 10.76
C VAL A 488 1.01 -21.29 10.52
N LEU A 489 1.67 -21.82 11.55
CA LEU A 489 2.99 -22.45 11.42
C LEU A 489 2.98 -23.79 10.67
N VAL A 490 1.88 -24.55 10.77
CA VAL A 490 1.76 -25.88 10.16
C VAL A 490 1.27 -25.81 8.71
N ASP A 491 0.50 -24.78 8.36
CA ASP A 491 -0.07 -24.65 7.02
C ASP A 491 0.99 -24.34 5.95
N ARG A 492 1.20 -25.28 5.03
CA ARG A 492 2.17 -25.14 3.94
C ARG A 492 1.81 -24.06 2.93
N SER A 493 0.55 -23.68 2.80
CA SER A 493 0.13 -22.60 1.90
C SER A 493 0.57 -21.23 2.42
N LEU A 494 0.65 -21.08 3.75
CA LEU A 494 1.03 -19.85 4.44
C LEU A 494 2.53 -19.76 4.71
N LEU A 495 3.29 -20.83 4.48
CA LEU A 495 4.71 -20.90 4.82
C LEU A 495 5.55 -19.84 4.10
N LEU A 496 5.37 -19.63 2.80
CA LEU A 496 6.13 -18.61 2.08
C LEU A 496 5.79 -17.18 2.56
N PRO A 497 4.50 -16.76 2.62
CA PRO A 497 4.12 -15.49 3.23
C PRO A 497 4.68 -15.29 4.64
N LEU A 498 4.67 -16.34 5.45
CA LEU A 498 5.16 -16.30 6.83
C LEU A 498 6.67 -16.13 6.88
N LEU A 499 7.42 -16.89 6.07
CA LEU A 499 8.86 -16.74 5.93
C LEU A 499 9.23 -15.33 5.46
N LEU A 500 8.49 -14.74 4.52
CA LEU A 500 8.70 -13.37 4.06
C LEU A 500 8.49 -12.36 5.20
N VAL A 501 7.40 -12.45 5.95
CA VAL A 501 7.13 -11.55 7.08
C VAL A 501 8.17 -11.70 8.18
N CYS A 502 8.46 -12.92 8.62
CA CYS A 502 9.42 -13.18 9.69
C CYS A 502 10.85 -12.80 9.29
N SER A 503 11.28 -13.11 8.05
CA SER A 503 12.62 -12.76 7.57
C SER A 503 12.80 -11.26 7.35
N LEU A 504 11.79 -10.55 6.84
CA LEU A 504 11.83 -9.09 6.71
C LEU A 504 11.91 -8.41 8.08
N GLN A 505 11.14 -8.89 9.06
CA GLN A 505 11.14 -8.37 10.42
C GLN A 505 12.43 -8.71 11.19
N ALA A 506 12.92 -9.94 11.11
CA ALA A 506 14.20 -10.31 11.72
C ALA A 506 15.36 -9.60 11.02
N GLY A 507 15.37 -9.60 9.68
CA GLY A 507 16.40 -8.99 8.86
C GLY A 507 16.47 -7.46 9.03
N GLN A 508 15.36 -6.79 9.32
CA GLN A 508 15.35 -5.40 9.75
C GLN A 508 16.26 -5.18 10.96
N GLN A 509 16.15 -6.01 12.01
CA GLN A 509 16.93 -5.85 13.23
C GLN A 509 18.36 -6.38 13.10
N LEU A 510 18.52 -7.55 12.47
CA LEU A 510 19.82 -8.17 12.19
C LEU A 510 20.67 -7.36 11.18
N SER A 511 20.08 -6.35 10.52
CA SER A 511 20.85 -5.39 9.72
C SER A 511 21.75 -4.48 10.57
N GLY A 512 21.63 -4.50 11.90
CA GLY A 512 22.47 -3.75 12.83
C GLY A 512 21.93 -2.38 13.22
N ILE A 513 20.71 -2.00 12.80
CA ILE A 513 20.16 -0.66 13.03
C ILE A 513 20.04 -0.31 14.52
N ASN A 514 19.64 -1.25 15.36
CA ASN A 514 19.55 -1.00 16.80
C ASN A 514 20.89 -1.04 17.50
N ALA A 515 21.90 -1.74 16.95
CA ALA A 515 23.26 -1.62 17.46
C ALA A 515 23.77 -0.18 17.29
N VAL A 516 23.46 0.44 16.14
CA VAL A 516 23.73 1.87 15.92
C VAL A 516 22.94 2.72 16.92
N PHE A 517 21.64 2.49 17.12
CA PHE A 517 20.87 3.32 18.05
C PHE A 517 21.29 3.17 19.53
N TYR A 518 21.46 1.94 20.03
CA TYR A 518 21.82 1.65 21.43
C TYR A 518 23.26 2.04 21.77
N TYR A 519 24.19 1.83 20.85
CA TYR A 519 25.62 1.98 21.11
C TYR A 519 26.27 3.10 20.31
N SER A 520 25.51 3.97 19.63
CA SER A 520 26.05 5.11 18.85
C SER A 520 27.07 5.94 19.63
N THR A 521 26.77 6.29 20.89
CA THR A 521 27.69 7.07 21.73
C THR A 521 29.00 6.30 21.96
N ALA A 522 28.95 4.99 22.20
CA ALA A 522 30.12 4.15 22.37
C ALA A 522 30.90 3.96 21.04
N ILE A 523 30.20 3.79 19.92
CA ILE A 523 30.79 3.66 18.58
C ILE A 523 31.53 4.95 18.21
N PHE A 524 30.92 6.12 18.46
CA PHE A 524 31.55 7.42 18.19
C PHE A 524 32.75 7.69 19.11
N LYS A 525 32.66 7.35 20.40
CA LYS A 525 33.83 7.40 21.30
C LYS A 525 34.95 6.47 20.83
N ALA A 526 34.63 5.25 20.41
CA ALA A 526 35.59 4.30 19.86
C ALA A 526 36.24 4.78 18.54
N ALA A 527 35.53 5.61 17.77
CA ALA A 527 36.04 6.28 16.58
C ALA A 527 36.91 7.52 16.89
N GLY A 528 37.07 7.88 18.17
CA GLY A 528 37.93 8.97 18.63
C GLY A 528 37.22 10.30 18.88
N LEU A 529 35.88 10.34 18.94
CA LEU A 529 35.13 11.56 19.27
C LEU A 529 35.11 11.84 20.78
N SER A 530 35.10 13.12 21.15
CA SER A 530 34.89 13.56 22.54
C SER A 530 33.48 13.22 23.04
N ASP A 531 33.27 13.23 24.35
CA ASP A 531 31.96 12.90 24.95
C ASP A 531 30.83 13.76 24.40
N ARG A 532 31.04 15.08 24.34
CA ARG A 532 30.04 16.03 23.81
C ARG A 532 29.81 15.86 22.31
N ALA A 533 30.86 15.58 21.55
CA ALA A 533 30.73 15.35 20.10
C ALA A 533 30.05 14.00 19.80
N SER A 534 30.24 13.00 20.65
CA SER A 534 29.57 11.69 20.55
C SER A 534 28.07 11.79 20.86
N GLU A 535 27.69 12.58 21.88
CA GLU A 535 26.28 12.92 22.16
C GLU A 535 25.63 13.65 20.99
N LEU A 536 26.30 14.68 20.46
CA LEU A 536 25.81 15.45 19.31
C LEU A 536 25.74 14.60 18.05
N GLY A 537 26.67 13.67 17.85
CA GLY A 537 26.66 12.69 16.76
C GLY A 537 25.49 11.71 16.85
N THR A 538 25.11 11.26 18.04
CA THR A 538 23.93 10.40 18.27
C THR A 538 22.63 11.12 17.95
N ILE A 539 22.51 12.39 18.36
CA ILE A 539 21.37 13.25 17.99
C ILE A 539 21.38 13.52 16.49
N GLY A 540 22.57 13.78 15.93
CA GLY A 540 22.84 13.82 14.50
C GLY A 540 22.24 12.60 13.82
N SER A 541 22.50 11.39 14.29
CA SER A 541 21.92 10.16 13.72
C SER A 541 20.39 10.09 13.78
N GLY A 542 19.77 10.55 14.87
CA GLY A 542 18.30 10.69 14.96
C GLY A 542 17.73 11.77 14.02
N LEU A 543 18.46 12.88 13.84
CA LEU A 543 18.11 13.99 12.94
C LEU A 543 18.40 13.67 11.48
N CYS A 544 19.42 12.87 11.17
CA CYS A 544 19.79 12.42 9.83
C CYS A 544 18.77 11.43 9.27
N ASN A 545 18.12 10.66 10.16
CA ASN A 545 16.90 9.94 9.82
C ASN A 545 15.76 10.87 9.37
N ASN A 546 15.87 12.19 9.59
CA ASN A 546 14.88 13.20 9.18
C ASN A 546 15.38 14.25 8.15
N PHE A 547 16.62 14.76 8.15
CA PHE A 547 16.98 15.92 7.30
C PHE A 547 18.53 16.19 7.17
N MET A 548 19.31 15.30 6.55
CA MET A 548 20.74 15.60 6.25
C MET A 548 20.93 16.64 5.13
N ALA A 549 20.72 17.89 5.49
CA ALA A 549 21.23 19.09 4.85
C ALA A 549 21.15 20.18 5.94
N ILE A 550 22.23 20.46 6.66
CA ILE A 550 23.05 21.66 6.45
C ILE A 550 24.38 21.41 7.19
N LEU A 551 25.41 21.18 6.38
CA LEU A 551 26.84 21.53 6.56
C LEU A 551 27.40 21.69 7.98
N SER A 552 28.55 21.03 8.22
CA SER A 552 29.62 21.63 9.01
C SER A 552 30.98 21.12 8.56
N ASP A 553 31.88 22.07 8.30
CA ASP A 553 33.26 21.92 7.83
C ASP A 553 34.27 21.67 8.96
N SER A 554 35.44 21.18 8.53
CA SER A 554 36.77 21.19 9.16
C SER A 554 37.23 19.93 9.91
N TYR A 555 38.48 19.56 9.63
CA TYR A 555 38.95 18.18 9.46
C TYR A 555 39.55 17.47 10.70
N ALA A 556 39.10 16.22 10.90
CA ALA A 556 39.87 15.04 11.34
C ALA A 556 39.23 13.78 10.70
N TRP A 557 39.61 13.46 9.46
CA TRP A 557 38.79 12.75 8.45
C TRP A 557 38.21 11.35 8.81
N VAL A 558 38.83 10.58 9.71
CA VAL A 558 38.38 9.20 10.02
C VAL A 558 37.04 9.16 10.79
N PRO A 559 36.87 9.83 11.94
CA PRO A 559 35.57 9.88 12.63
C PRO A 559 34.43 10.50 11.80
N TYR A 560 34.71 11.47 10.93
CA TYR A 560 33.68 12.03 10.03
C TYR A 560 33.24 11.06 8.93
N LEU A 561 34.14 10.22 8.39
CA LEU A 561 33.75 9.16 7.46
C LEU A 561 32.86 8.11 8.14
N SER A 562 33.13 7.76 9.40
CA SER A 562 32.27 6.87 10.19
C SER A 562 30.89 7.50 10.43
N ILE A 563 30.83 8.80 10.73
CA ILE A 563 29.57 9.53 10.85
C ILE A 563 28.81 9.50 9.51
N ILE A 564 29.43 9.91 8.40
CA ILE A 564 28.80 9.91 7.07
C ILE A 564 28.30 8.51 6.67
N GLY A 565 29.11 7.47 6.93
CA GLY A 565 28.74 6.08 6.66
C GLY A 565 27.54 5.62 7.47
N VAL A 566 27.53 5.92 8.77
CA VAL A 566 26.38 5.64 9.65
C VAL A 566 25.14 6.40 9.19
N GLN A 567 25.27 7.67 8.78
CA GLN A 567 24.14 8.44 8.27
C GLN A 567 23.62 7.93 6.93
N GLY A 568 24.50 7.59 6.00
CA GLY A 568 24.12 6.98 4.73
C GLY A 568 23.37 5.65 4.92
N TYR A 569 23.82 4.84 5.88
CA TYR A 569 23.14 3.60 6.27
C TYR A 569 21.75 3.87 6.84
N ILE A 570 21.59 4.81 7.78
CA ILE A 570 20.30 5.17 8.38
C ILE A 570 19.31 5.68 7.32
N LEU A 571 19.78 6.52 6.38
CA LEU A 571 18.97 7.03 5.27
C LEU A 571 18.46 5.89 4.36
N CYS A 572 19.36 4.99 3.95
CA CYS A 572 18.99 3.86 3.10
C CYS A 572 18.02 2.91 3.81
N TYR A 573 18.21 2.69 5.11
CA TYR A 573 17.30 1.93 5.95
C TYR A 573 15.89 2.57 5.96
N GLY A 574 15.81 3.90 6.13
CA GLY A 574 14.54 4.65 6.19
C GLY A 574 13.66 4.51 4.95
N PHE A 575 14.24 4.39 3.75
CA PHE A 575 13.46 4.22 2.50
C PHE A 575 12.98 2.80 2.24
N GLY A 576 13.59 1.78 2.86
CA GLY A 576 13.35 0.37 2.55
C GLY A 576 12.94 -0.45 3.77
N LEU A 577 13.94 -0.98 4.48
CA LEU A 577 13.74 -1.92 5.58
C LEU A 577 13.10 -1.29 6.82
N GLY A 578 13.11 0.05 6.96
CA GLY A 578 12.42 0.75 8.04
C GLY A 578 10.91 0.55 8.00
N PRO A 579 10.20 1.02 6.97
CA PRO A 579 8.74 1.02 6.98
C PRO A 579 8.09 -0.29 6.49
N ILE A 580 8.67 -0.95 5.49
CA ILE A 580 8.00 -2.07 4.76
C ILE A 580 7.64 -3.26 5.68
N PRO A 581 8.54 -3.77 6.55
CA PRO A 581 8.25 -4.94 7.37
C PRO A 581 7.06 -4.78 8.33
N TYR A 582 6.75 -3.54 8.75
CA TYR A 582 5.66 -3.26 9.70
C TYR A 582 4.27 -3.50 9.10
N PHE A 583 4.09 -3.26 7.79
CA PHE A 583 2.77 -3.37 7.16
C PHE A 583 2.67 -4.48 6.10
N ILE A 584 3.78 -5.01 5.57
CA ILE A 584 3.76 -6.03 4.52
C ILE A 584 2.96 -7.29 4.91
N GLY A 585 2.99 -7.67 6.18
CA GLY A 585 2.19 -8.80 6.70
C GLY A 585 0.69 -8.57 6.59
N SER A 586 0.22 -7.32 6.65
CA SER A 586 -1.20 -6.99 6.45
C SER A 586 -1.64 -7.11 4.98
N GLU A 587 -0.69 -7.03 4.05
CA GLU A 587 -0.93 -7.15 2.61
C GLU A 587 -0.74 -8.58 2.10
N LEU A 588 0.11 -9.38 2.76
CA LEU A 588 0.37 -10.79 2.42
C LEU A 588 -0.66 -11.77 2.99
N PHE A 589 -1.38 -11.40 4.05
CA PHE A 589 -2.30 -12.30 4.76
C PHE A 589 -3.75 -11.82 4.75
N GLU A 590 -4.67 -12.76 4.55
CA GLU A 590 -6.10 -12.56 4.75
C GLU A 590 -6.45 -12.31 6.22
N VAL A 591 -7.63 -11.74 6.48
CA VAL A 591 -8.06 -11.28 7.82
C VAL A 591 -7.95 -12.38 8.89
N GLY A 592 -8.18 -13.64 8.51
CA GLY A 592 -8.08 -14.79 9.41
C GLY A 592 -6.66 -15.00 9.97
N PRO A 593 -5.69 -15.47 9.17
CA PRO A 593 -4.34 -15.74 9.64
C PRO A 593 -3.50 -14.47 9.93
N ARG A 594 -3.92 -13.28 9.45
CA ARG A 594 -3.14 -12.03 9.57
C ARG A 594 -2.75 -11.69 11.00
N SER A 595 -3.67 -11.79 11.96
CA SER A 595 -3.36 -11.42 13.35
C SER A 595 -2.20 -12.25 13.91
N SER A 596 -2.24 -13.56 13.70
CA SER A 596 -1.21 -14.51 14.11
C SER A 596 0.10 -14.31 13.35
N ALA A 597 0.06 -14.06 12.03
CA ALA A 597 1.25 -13.82 11.23
C ALA A 597 1.98 -12.53 11.62
N MET A 598 1.23 -11.45 11.91
CA MET A 598 1.82 -10.19 12.38
C MET A 598 2.43 -10.33 13.78
N ALA A 599 1.80 -11.07 14.68
CA ALA A 599 2.36 -11.39 16.00
C ALA A 599 3.67 -12.18 15.90
N LEU A 600 3.73 -13.19 15.03
CA LEU A 600 4.96 -13.94 14.75
C LEU A 600 6.04 -13.03 14.15
N GLY A 601 5.71 -12.22 13.15
CA GLY A 601 6.64 -11.26 12.57
C GLY A 601 7.23 -10.30 13.61
N SER A 602 6.38 -9.71 14.45
CA SER A 602 6.79 -8.81 15.52
C SER A 602 7.66 -9.54 16.57
N MET A 603 7.33 -10.78 16.92
CA MET A 603 8.16 -11.62 17.80
C MET A 603 9.56 -11.84 17.21
N PHE A 604 9.67 -12.18 15.92
CA PHE A 604 10.95 -12.33 15.24
C PHE A 604 11.73 -11.02 15.18
N SER A 605 11.05 -9.88 15.05
CA SER A 605 11.67 -8.55 15.17
C SER A 605 12.29 -8.37 16.56
N TRP A 606 11.48 -8.40 17.62
CA TRP A 606 11.97 -8.15 18.98
C TRP A 606 12.98 -9.21 19.46
N GLY A 607 12.84 -10.46 19.03
CA GLY A 607 13.81 -11.52 19.28
C GLY A 607 15.15 -11.28 18.56
N ALA A 608 15.12 -10.89 17.29
CA ALA A 608 16.33 -10.50 16.56
C ALA A 608 16.99 -9.25 17.17
N ASN A 609 16.19 -8.29 17.63
CA ASN A 609 16.68 -7.12 18.34
C ASN A 609 17.40 -7.52 19.64
N LEU A 610 16.82 -8.42 20.43
CA LEU A 610 17.44 -8.96 21.64
C LEU A 610 18.77 -9.65 21.31
N ILE A 611 18.83 -10.46 20.25
CA ILE A 611 20.06 -11.11 19.81
C ILE A 611 21.13 -10.05 19.49
N VAL A 612 20.82 -9.05 18.67
CA VAL A 612 21.77 -7.98 18.31
C VAL A 612 22.22 -7.21 19.54
N SER A 613 21.30 -6.86 20.45
CA SER A 613 21.64 -6.12 21.66
C SER A 613 22.59 -6.90 22.58
N LEU A 614 22.46 -8.22 22.68
CA LEU A 614 23.31 -9.05 23.52
C LEU A 614 24.64 -9.40 22.85
N THR A 615 24.65 -9.63 21.54
CA THR A 615 25.85 -10.10 20.81
C THR A 615 26.73 -8.96 20.32
N PHE A 616 26.19 -7.76 20.05
CA PHE A 616 26.96 -6.66 19.47
C PHE A 616 28.16 -6.23 20.34
N PRO A 617 28.05 -6.06 21.68
CA PRO A 617 29.21 -5.74 22.52
C PRO A 617 30.31 -6.81 22.44
N LEU A 618 29.93 -8.10 22.41
CA LEU A 618 30.86 -9.21 22.26
C LEU A 618 31.52 -9.21 20.87
N MET A 619 30.73 -8.98 19.82
CA MET A 619 31.24 -8.83 18.46
C MET A 619 32.24 -7.69 18.37
N GLN A 620 31.95 -6.55 18.99
CA GLN A 620 32.85 -5.41 19.00
C GLN A 620 34.16 -5.70 19.76
N MET A 621 34.11 -6.49 20.83
CA MET A 621 35.29 -6.88 21.60
C MET A 621 36.23 -7.80 20.80
N TYR A 622 35.70 -8.79 20.07
CA TYR A 622 36.52 -9.77 19.35
C TYR A 622 36.86 -9.37 17.91
N LEU A 623 35.91 -8.75 17.20
CA LEU A 623 36.03 -8.43 15.77
C LEU A 623 36.32 -6.94 15.52
N GLY A 624 36.21 -6.09 16.54
CA GLY A 624 36.39 -4.65 16.39
C GLY A 624 35.47 -4.08 15.30
N THR A 625 36.04 -3.31 14.38
CA THR A 625 35.32 -2.71 13.24
C THR A 625 34.79 -3.73 12.23
N ALA A 626 35.28 -4.97 12.23
CA ALA A 626 34.80 -6.01 11.31
C ALA A 626 33.40 -6.54 11.68
N SER A 627 32.86 -6.17 12.86
CA SER A 627 31.51 -6.50 13.30
C SER A 627 30.43 -6.10 12.28
N PHE A 628 30.62 -4.99 11.55
CA PHE A 628 29.68 -4.50 10.54
C PHE A 628 29.63 -5.35 9.26
N PHE A 629 30.66 -6.14 8.93
CA PHE A 629 30.61 -7.06 7.78
C PHE A 629 29.58 -8.18 7.99
N ILE A 630 29.36 -8.59 9.24
CA ILE A 630 28.34 -9.59 9.58
C ILE A 630 26.95 -9.03 9.27
N PHE A 631 26.68 -7.77 9.65
CA PHE A 631 25.43 -7.09 9.31
C PHE A 631 25.25 -6.93 7.79
N ALA A 632 26.32 -6.59 7.06
CA ALA A 632 26.28 -6.49 5.60
C ALA A 632 25.95 -7.83 4.93
N LEU A 633 26.52 -8.94 5.42
CA LEU A 633 26.25 -10.29 4.93
C LEU A 633 24.77 -10.68 5.14
N VAL A 634 24.22 -10.40 6.32
CA VAL A 634 22.81 -10.66 6.63
C VAL A 634 21.89 -9.81 5.74
N ALA A 635 22.20 -8.52 5.57
CA ALA A 635 21.43 -7.63 4.69
C ALA A 635 21.47 -8.10 3.22
N PHE A 636 22.62 -8.58 2.75
CA PHE A 636 22.76 -9.15 1.40
C PHE A 636 21.95 -10.44 1.24
N GLY A 637 21.96 -11.33 2.23
CA GLY A 637 21.13 -12.53 2.24
C GLY A 637 19.63 -12.21 2.17
N LEU A 638 19.18 -11.21 2.94
CA LEU A 638 17.80 -10.74 2.90
C LEU A 638 17.44 -10.11 1.54
N PHE A 639 18.34 -9.34 0.94
CA PHE A 639 18.17 -8.79 -0.40
C PHE A 639 17.97 -9.90 -1.44
N VAL A 640 18.83 -10.93 -1.43
CA VAL A 640 18.69 -12.07 -2.34
C VAL A 640 17.34 -12.77 -2.13
N PHE A 641 16.97 -13.05 -0.88
CA PHE A 641 15.71 -13.72 -0.56
C PHE A 641 14.49 -12.92 -1.05
N THR A 642 14.40 -11.64 -0.69
CA THR A 642 13.29 -10.76 -1.10
C THR A 642 13.24 -10.56 -2.61
N ARG A 643 14.39 -10.44 -3.28
CA ARG A 643 14.49 -10.28 -4.73
C ARG A 643 13.96 -11.47 -5.52
N PHE A 644 13.94 -12.67 -4.95
CA PHE A 644 13.40 -13.85 -5.64
C PHE A 644 11.96 -14.18 -5.25
N TYR A 645 11.57 -13.88 -4.01
CA TYR A 645 10.35 -14.42 -3.41
C TYR A 645 9.27 -13.41 -3.03
N LEU A 646 9.60 -12.12 -2.89
CA LEU A 646 8.61 -11.10 -2.51
C LEU A 646 7.80 -10.65 -3.75
N PRO A 647 6.47 -10.86 -3.79
CA PRO A 647 5.63 -10.32 -4.86
C PRO A 647 5.38 -8.81 -4.69
N GLU A 648 5.07 -8.13 -5.80
CA GLU A 648 4.56 -6.77 -5.74
C GLU A 648 3.15 -6.78 -5.14
N THR A 649 2.98 -6.11 -4.00
CA THR A 649 1.72 -6.01 -3.24
C THR A 649 0.99 -4.69 -3.47
N ARG A 650 1.66 -3.67 -4.03
CA ARG A 650 1.12 -2.33 -4.15
C ARG A 650 -0.13 -2.27 -5.02
N GLY A 651 -1.23 -1.79 -4.44
CA GLY A 651 -2.48 -1.54 -5.14
C GLY A 651 -3.22 -2.81 -5.57
N LYS A 652 -2.77 -3.99 -5.12
CA LYS A 652 -3.44 -5.27 -5.36
C LYS A 652 -4.37 -5.62 -4.22
N ASP A 653 -5.35 -6.46 -4.53
CA ASP A 653 -6.18 -7.08 -3.50
C ASP A 653 -5.41 -8.21 -2.81
N ILE A 654 -5.75 -8.48 -1.55
CA ILE A 654 -5.05 -9.48 -0.73
C ILE A 654 -5.24 -10.88 -1.34
N THR A 655 -6.43 -11.16 -1.90
CA THR A 655 -6.72 -12.45 -2.54
C THR A 655 -5.82 -12.72 -3.74
N GLU A 656 -5.50 -11.70 -4.54
CA GLU A 656 -4.56 -11.80 -5.67
C GLU A 656 -3.12 -12.04 -5.19
N VAL A 657 -2.71 -11.38 -4.10
CA VAL A 657 -1.37 -11.54 -3.52
C VAL A 657 -1.18 -12.95 -2.95
N VAL A 658 -2.20 -13.49 -2.29
CA VAL A 658 -2.18 -14.87 -1.77
C VAL A 658 -2.02 -15.88 -2.92
N GLU A 659 -2.70 -15.66 -4.05
CA GLU A 659 -2.56 -16.53 -5.22
C GLU A 659 -1.13 -16.57 -5.78
N LEU A 660 -0.42 -15.44 -5.74
CA LEU A 660 1.00 -15.35 -6.14
C LEU A 660 1.95 -16.12 -5.21
N CYS A 661 1.53 -16.35 -3.96
CA CYS A 661 2.31 -17.06 -2.93
C CYS A 661 1.89 -18.53 -2.74
N ASN A 662 0.77 -18.97 -3.32
CA ASN A 662 0.16 -20.28 -3.10
C ASN A 662 1.04 -21.49 -3.48
N LYS A 663 2.10 -21.29 -4.28
CA LYS A 663 3.05 -22.36 -4.66
C LYS A 663 4.25 -22.48 -3.71
N GLY A 664 4.22 -21.81 -2.55
CA GLY A 664 5.31 -21.86 -1.57
C GLY A 664 6.65 -21.40 -2.15
N LEU A 665 7.77 -22.00 -1.73
CA LEU A 665 9.12 -21.69 -2.23
C LEU A 665 9.35 -22.00 -3.73
N SER A 666 8.36 -22.56 -4.43
CA SER A 666 8.39 -22.71 -5.89
C SER A 666 7.72 -21.53 -6.61
N SER A 667 7.14 -20.59 -5.88
CA SER A 667 6.55 -19.36 -6.41
C SER A 667 7.66 -18.45 -6.94
N LYS A 668 7.63 -18.16 -8.24
CA LYS A 668 8.53 -17.17 -8.88
C LYS A 668 7.72 -15.91 -9.21
N PRO A 669 7.59 -14.94 -8.28
CA PRO A 669 6.80 -13.72 -8.48
C PRO A 669 7.32 -12.86 -9.65
N LEU A 670 8.61 -12.98 -9.99
CA LEU A 670 9.22 -12.27 -11.13
C LEU A 670 9.18 -13.10 -12.41
N ARG A 671 7.98 -13.39 -12.94
CA ARG A 671 7.85 -13.61 -14.38
C ARG A 671 7.64 -12.26 -15.07
N ARG A 672 8.75 -11.67 -15.52
CA ARG A 672 8.78 -10.61 -16.55
C ARG A 672 7.94 -11.07 -17.75
N ASN A 673 7.03 -10.21 -18.18
CA ASN A 673 6.26 -10.26 -19.42
C ASN A 673 5.44 -11.54 -19.64
N VAL A 674 4.20 -11.55 -19.14
CA VAL A 674 3.13 -12.22 -19.86
C VAL A 674 2.91 -11.40 -21.15
N PRO A 675 3.12 -11.95 -22.35
CA PRO A 675 2.80 -11.26 -23.59
C PRO A 675 1.35 -10.81 -23.55
N GLU A 676 1.05 -9.63 -24.06
CA GLU A 676 -0.30 -9.03 -24.07
C GLU A 676 -1.36 -9.97 -24.70
N ASN A 677 -0.92 -10.95 -25.50
CA ASN A 677 -1.74 -12.00 -26.10
C ASN A 677 -2.19 -13.12 -25.14
N GLN A 678 -1.62 -13.25 -23.93
CA GLN A 678 -2.04 -14.27 -22.94
C GLN A 678 -3.03 -13.75 -21.89
N ARG A 679 -3.36 -12.45 -21.89
CA ARG A 679 -4.49 -11.93 -21.09
C ARG A 679 -5.86 -12.37 -21.60
N ILE A 680 -5.92 -13.03 -22.77
CA ILE A 680 -7.17 -13.45 -23.41
C ILE A 680 -7.57 -14.89 -23.02
N ASN A 681 -6.69 -15.69 -22.39
CA ASN A 681 -6.99 -17.11 -22.12
C ASN A 681 -7.42 -17.44 -20.67
N THR A 682 -7.49 -16.48 -19.75
CA THR A 682 -8.08 -16.71 -18.42
C THR A 682 -9.60 -16.68 -18.42
N SER A 683 -10.25 -16.22 -19.50
CA SER A 683 -11.71 -16.37 -19.68
C SER A 683 -12.13 -17.75 -20.21
N GLU A 684 -11.22 -18.57 -20.76
CA GLU A 684 -11.57 -19.91 -21.28
C GLU A 684 -11.46 -21.03 -20.22
N ASN A 685 -10.68 -20.84 -19.15
CA ASN A 685 -10.60 -21.84 -18.06
C ASN A 685 -11.70 -21.71 -16.99
N VAL A 686 -12.45 -20.61 -16.96
CA VAL A 686 -13.67 -20.51 -16.14
C VAL A 686 -14.84 -21.26 -16.79
N GLY A 687 -14.80 -21.45 -18.12
CA GLY A 687 -15.76 -22.30 -18.84
C GLY A 687 -15.56 -23.81 -18.59
N TYR A 688 -14.32 -24.26 -18.47
CA TYR A 688 -14.03 -25.70 -18.32
C TYR A 688 -14.28 -26.27 -16.91
N VAL A 689 -14.25 -25.45 -15.86
CA VAL A 689 -14.57 -25.90 -14.48
C VAL A 689 -16.09 -25.93 -14.22
N LEU A 690 -16.87 -25.07 -14.90
CA LEU A 690 -18.34 -25.09 -14.82
C LEU A 690 -18.96 -26.28 -15.58
N GLN A 691 -18.29 -26.84 -16.59
CA GLN A 691 -18.82 -27.97 -17.36
C GLN A 691 -18.63 -29.34 -16.66
N LYS A 692 -17.61 -29.51 -15.82
CA LYS A 692 -17.42 -30.73 -14.99
C LYS A 692 -18.34 -30.80 -13.77
N SER A 693 -18.85 -29.66 -13.31
CA SER A 693 -19.78 -29.58 -12.17
C SER A 693 -21.24 -29.81 -12.57
N TYR A 694 -21.57 -29.62 -13.85
CA TYR A 694 -22.92 -29.85 -14.39
C TYR A 694 -23.13 -31.27 -14.94
N THR A 695 -22.07 -31.95 -15.39
CA THR A 695 -22.18 -33.33 -15.91
C THR A 695 -22.27 -34.41 -14.82
N SER A 696 -21.94 -34.09 -13.57
CA SER A 696 -22.06 -35.03 -12.43
C SER A 696 -23.38 -34.90 -11.66
N ARG A 697 -24.25 -33.93 -11.98
CA ARG A 697 -25.61 -33.80 -11.41
C ARG A 697 -26.74 -34.30 -12.32
N LEU A 698 -26.46 -34.67 -13.57
CA LEU A 698 -27.46 -35.12 -14.54
C LEU A 698 -27.57 -36.65 -14.69
N THR A 699 -26.77 -37.42 -13.96
CA THR A 699 -26.81 -38.91 -13.97
C THR A 699 -27.47 -39.54 -12.74
N LEU A 700 -28.06 -38.75 -11.83
CA LEU A 700 -28.66 -39.25 -10.58
C LEU A 700 -30.17 -39.00 -10.45
N THR A 701 -30.86 -38.56 -11.50
CA THR A 701 -32.32 -38.31 -11.48
C THR A 701 -33.10 -38.99 -12.62
N THR A 702 -32.67 -40.18 -13.05
CA THR A 702 -33.48 -41.08 -13.90
C THR A 702 -33.32 -42.54 -13.45
N LYS A 703 -33.79 -42.85 -12.24
CA LYS A 703 -34.24 -44.19 -11.80
C LYS A 703 -35.26 -44.02 -10.67
N CYS A 704 -36.48 -43.69 -11.05
CA CYS A 704 -37.71 -43.90 -10.27
C CYS A 704 -38.89 -43.88 -11.26
N THR A 705 -39.02 -44.97 -12.01
CA THR A 705 -40.26 -45.60 -12.49
C THR A 705 -39.92 -47.05 -12.71
#